data_AF-A0A2H3KQV8-F1
#
_entry.id   AF-A0A2H3KQV8-F1
#
_cell.length_a   1.000
_cell.length_b   1.000
_cell.length_c   1.000
_cell.angle_alpha   90.00
_cell.angle_beta   90.00
_cell.angle_gamma   90.00
#
_symmetry.space_group_name_H-M   'P 1'
#
loop_
_entity.id
_entity.type
_entity.pdbx_description
1 polymer ?
#
loop_
_entity_poly.entity_id
_entity_poly.type
_entity_poly.pdbx_seq_one_letter_code
_entity_poly.pdbx_strand_id
1 'polypeptide(L)'
;MQVVESYHRYSRLTTSALSWFSAGFIVMSLGWLGLTILQGVWILNGITPEMLRSWPLLGFIGSWSGQATSMTAFVPTLLPPLFASAIALFVTLLVRNAFPAIRTSSVGILVEFAGTWLPLKWEDLRVLRVTPYAQGTKFIVLVEVFHRRLTPWHRIYSALYGYGSQRGFYIASGIDRFDPLLKTILSQSERTARAIEGAKVIQTREYDHSTFFRLLLHPRSFWHDEHGLNTRPPPTTNGPVVAGYAERVRIIVGGVILLFSAALLFTYLDAWVRFVALTIPEVRQVIPFQWLQDNARYAALFAAYPNQAIPFTGLVEFPDLPTPGWLLMAAHLRLAVGLPLLIWLRSLVPTVESRSEGLAVRLALGRRWRVIPWTDVSAVKATELSEESQIVLLQARGLPQASRLTSLLYDGTRSPGIVIRSTMIYFQPLLEHALRRITRLQELDRPPILQQEAHSLLFWLALQRENILEKLVLEVRDDPATLQLDRRSLLSGLQPMLMVALLPVVLILSYSLLQDAPPHWFLLGAMAGFWLAGVLEWPLICFVSMLIDQRTGGGQEGSRAFVLYPVTQLPRILPLLVGVIALSSGLPLVAVLAWLAAIVWSYFLTSVLFEQLYAWRGAEVILGGLMPVLWQLLMMVGYLVIMR
;
A
#
# COMPACT_ATOMS: atom_id res chain seq x y z
N MET A 1 35.66 -28.48 -24.02
CA MET A 1 35.36 -28.34 -22.57
C MET A 1 33.92 -28.76 -22.34
N GLN A 2 33.70 -29.89 -21.68
CA GLN A 2 32.38 -30.30 -21.21
C GLN A 2 31.94 -29.33 -20.12
N VAL A 3 30.75 -28.74 -20.25
CA VAL A 3 30.15 -27.94 -19.17
C VAL A 3 29.72 -28.93 -18.09
N VAL A 4 30.38 -28.87 -16.93
CA VAL A 4 29.99 -29.64 -15.75
C VAL A 4 28.60 -29.17 -15.33
N GLU A 5 27.69 -30.10 -15.06
CA GLU A 5 26.34 -29.78 -14.59
C GLU A 5 26.43 -28.95 -13.30
N SER A 6 25.85 -27.74 -13.32
CA SER A 6 25.87 -26.84 -12.15
C SER A 6 24.44 -26.55 -11.68
N TYR A 7 24.28 -26.60 -10.36
CA TYR A 7 23.02 -26.38 -9.67
C TYR A 7 23.01 -25.02 -8.98
N HIS A 8 22.03 -24.18 -9.31
CA HIS A 8 21.89 -22.81 -8.82
C HIS A 8 20.59 -22.68 -8.02
N ARG A 9 20.69 -22.20 -6.78
CA ARG A 9 19.54 -22.01 -5.87
C ARG A 9 19.63 -20.70 -5.11
N TYR A 10 18.48 -20.18 -4.69
CA TYR A 10 18.40 -19.03 -3.80
C TYR A 10 18.71 -19.42 -2.35
N SER A 11 18.97 -18.43 -1.50
CA SER A 11 19.26 -18.67 -0.09
C SER A 11 18.11 -19.39 0.63
N ARG A 12 18.43 -20.19 1.65
CA ARG A 12 17.41 -20.88 2.45
C ARG A 12 16.44 -19.92 3.13
N LEU A 13 16.90 -18.71 3.46
CA LEU A 13 16.07 -17.69 4.12
C LEU A 13 15.01 -17.14 3.16
N THR A 14 15.40 -16.78 1.93
CA THR A 14 14.46 -16.28 0.91
C THR A 14 13.43 -17.34 0.52
N THR A 15 13.89 -18.56 0.24
CA THR A 15 13.02 -19.69 -0.12
C THR A 15 12.08 -20.09 1.03
N SER A 16 12.57 -20.12 2.28
CA SER A 16 11.74 -20.39 3.45
C SER A 16 10.70 -19.28 3.69
N ALA A 17 11.09 -18.01 3.64
CA ALA A 17 10.16 -16.88 3.84
C ALA A 17 9.01 -16.91 2.82
N LEU A 18 9.35 -17.16 1.55
CA LEU A 18 8.39 -17.30 0.47
C LEU A 18 7.44 -18.49 0.68
N SER A 19 7.99 -19.61 1.16
CA SER A 19 7.24 -20.82 1.44
C SER A 19 6.28 -20.63 2.62
N TRP A 20 6.73 -20.01 3.71
CA TRP A 20 5.88 -19.71 4.87
C TRP A 20 4.77 -18.71 4.53
N PHE A 21 5.09 -17.65 3.76
CA PHE A 21 4.08 -16.71 3.27
C PHE A 21 3.01 -17.41 2.42
N SER A 22 3.45 -18.21 1.46
CA SER A 22 2.58 -19.00 0.58
C SER A 22 1.72 -20.00 1.35
N ALA A 23 2.31 -20.73 2.29
CA ALA A 23 1.63 -21.70 3.14
C ALA A 23 0.60 -21.00 4.04
N GLY A 24 0.98 -19.91 4.70
CA GLY A 24 0.08 -19.12 5.54
C GLY A 24 -1.13 -18.61 4.75
N PHE A 25 -0.91 -18.10 3.55
CA PHE A 25 -1.99 -17.58 2.70
C PHE A 25 -2.97 -18.70 2.26
N ILE A 26 -2.46 -19.87 1.88
CA ILE A 26 -3.29 -21.04 1.55
C ILE A 26 -4.03 -21.54 2.79
N VAL A 27 -3.35 -21.71 3.92
CA VAL A 27 -3.94 -22.23 5.16
C VAL A 27 -5.06 -21.32 5.64
N MET A 28 -4.87 -20.00 5.60
CA MET A 28 -5.94 -19.04 5.95
C MET A 28 -7.14 -19.18 5.01
N SER A 29 -6.92 -19.26 3.70
CA SER A 29 -8.01 -19.36 2.73
C SER A 29 -8.74 -20.70 2.79
N LEU A 30 -8.00 -21.81 2.94
CA LEU A 30 -8.58 -23.15 3.13
C LEU A 30 -9.26 -23.27 4.48
N GLY A 31 -8.74 -22.62 5.52
CA GLY A 31 -9.39 -22.52 6.82
C GLY A 31 -10.75 -21.84 6.67
N TRP A 32 -10.81 -20.70 5.96
CA TRP A 32 -12.08 -20.04 5.67
C TRP A 32 -13.04 -20.94 4.88
N LEU A 33 -12.59 -21.55 3.77
CA LEU A 33 -13.39 -22.47 2.97
C LEU A 33 -13.88 -23.69 3.76
N GLY A 34 -12.99 -24.31 4.54
CA GLY A 34 -13.28 -25.47 5.37
C GLY A 34 -14.31 -25.16 6.44
N LEU A 35 -14.21 -23.99 7.09
CA LEU A 35 -15.22 -23.51 8.03
C LEU A 35 -16.58 -23.32 7.34
N THR A 36 -16.61 -22.73 6.13
CA THR A 36 -17.86 -22.57 5.38
C THR A 36 -18.47 -23.92 4.97
N ILE A 37 -17.67 -24.87 4.49
CA ILE A 37 -18.14 -26.22 4.13
C ILE A 37 -18.67 -26.96 5.36
N LEU A 38 -17.92 -26.94 6.47
CA LEU A 38 -18.32 -27.58 7.71
C LEU A 38 -19.65 -27.03 8.22
N GLN A 39 -19.84 -25.71 8.11
CA GLN A 39 -21.10 -25.05 8.42
C GLN A 39 -22.23 -25.53 7.51
N GLY A 40 -22.00 -25.63 6.19
CA GLY A 40 -22.99 -26.19 5.26
C GLY A 40 -23.39 -27.62 5.60
N VAL A 41 -22.41 -28.47 5.93
CA VAL A 41 -22.67 -29.85 6.37
C VAL A 41 -23.51 -29.87 7.65
N TRP A 42 -23.21 -29.03 8.64
CA TRP A 42 -24.00 -28.93 9.86
C TRP A 42 -25.44 -28.52 9.59
N ILE A 43 -25.65 -27.52 8.74
CA ILE A 43 -26.98 -27.06 8.32
C ILE A 43 -27.75 -28.20 7.62
N LEU A 44 -27.12 -28.92 6.70
CA LEU A 44 -27.75 -30.05 6.00
C LEU A 44 -28.13 -31.19 6.94
N ASN A 45 -27.44 -31.33 8.07
CA ASN A 45 -27.74 -32.30 9.11
C ASN A 45 -28.67 -31.75 10.22
N GLY A 46 -29.27 -30.57 10.04
CA GLY A 46 -30.21 -29.99 10.99
C GLY A 46 -29.57 -29.45 12.28
N ILE A 47 -28.24 -29.30 12.33
CA ILE A 47 -27.54 -28.73 13.48
C ILE A 47 -27.69 -27.21 13.42
N THR A 48 -28.46 -26.65 14.34
CA THR A 48 -28.70 -25.20 14.37
C THR A 48 -27.48 -24.46 14.95
N PRO A 49 -27.23 -23.20 14.53
CA PRO A 49 -26.17 -22.36 15.09
C PRO A 49 -26.30 -22.15 16.61
N GLU A 50 -27.51 -22.28 17.15
CA GLU A 50 -27.83 -22.19 18.57
C GLU A 50 -27.26 -23.39 19.36
N MET A 51 -27.36 -24.61 18.81
CA MET A 51 -26.70 -25.78 19.40
C MET A 51 -25.17 -25.62 19.41
N LEU A 52 -24.60 -25.05 18.34
CA LEU A 52 -23.15 -24.81 18.26
C LEU A 52 -22.65 -23.70 19.21
N ARG A 53 -23.49 -22.69 19.52
CA ARG A 53 -23.16 -21.65 20.51
C ARG A 53 -23.02 -22.19 21.94
N SER A 54 -23.64 -23.33 22.25
CA SER A 54 -23.47 -23.97 23.56
C SER A 54 -22.07 -24.57 23.76
N TRP A 55 -21.27 -24.68 22.70
CA TRP A 55 -19.90 -25.18 22.73
C TRP A 55 -18.90 -24.03 22.55
N PRO A 56 -18.12 -23.65 23.58
CA PRO A 56 -17.35 -22.40 23.59
C PRO A 56 -16.28 -22.31 22.48
N LEU A 57 -15.76 -23.45 22.01
CA LEU A 57 -14.80 -23.49 20.90
C LEU A 57 -15.47 -23.40 19.51
N LEU A 58 -16.73 -23.84 19.38
CA LEU A 58 -17.47 -23.90 18.10
C LEU A 58 -18.39 -22.69 17.89
N GLY A 59 -18.73 -21.96 18.96
CA GLY A 59 -19.52 -20.73 18.88
C GLY A 59 -18.88 -19.63 18.00
N PHE A 60 -17.56 -19.65 17.84
CA PHE A 60 -16.83 -18.79 16.90
C PHE A 60 -17.12 -19.12 15.42
N ILE A 61 -17.43 -20.39 15.10
CA ILE A 61 -17.73 -20.84 13.74
C ILE A 61 -19.19 -20.51 13.39
N GLY A 62 -20.10 -20.66 14.36
CA GLY A 62 -21.52 -20.34 14.19
C GLY A 62 -21.84 -18.86 14.00
N SER A 63 -20.88 -17.94 14.26
CA SER A 63 -21.06 -16.50 14.08
C SER A 63 -20.55 -15.95 12.73
N TRP A 64 -19.88 -16.78 11.90
CA TRP A 64 -19.16 -16.31 10.72
C TRP A 64 -19.97 -16.22 9.42
N SER A 65 -21.17 -16.81 9.28
CA SER A 65 -22.01 -16.56 8.09
C SER A 65 -23.47 -17.01 8.22
N GLY A 66 -24.31 -16.53 7.29
CA GLY A 66 -25.79 -16.52 7.33
C GLY A 66 -26.51 -17.87 7.30
N GLN A 67 -27.79 -17.81 7.69
CA GLN A 67 -28.74 -18.92 7.73
C GLN A 67 -29.12 -19.37 6.31
N ALA A 68 -28.26 -20.14 5.65
CA ALA A 68 -28.70 -20.92 4.49
C ALA A 68 -29.64 -22.01 5.01
N THR A 69 -30.91 -22.03 4.59
CA THR A 69 -31.90 -23.06 4.99
C THR A 69 -31.98 -24.22 3.99
N SER A 70 -31.28 -24.13 2.87
CA SER A 70 -31.30 -25.09 1.78
C SER A 70 -29.97 -25.15 1.03
N MET A 71 -29.72 -26.26 0.32
CA MET A 71 -28.52 -26.47 -0.49
C MET A 71 -28.37 -25.39 -1.58
N THR A 72 -29.48 -24.93 -2.16
CA THR A 72 -29.51 -23.88 -3.19
C THR A 72 -29.11 -22.52 -2.63
N ALA A 73 -29.53 -22.20 -1.41
CA ALA A 73 -29.10 -20.98 -0.70
C ALA A 73 -27.63 -21.05 -0.22
N PHE A 74 -27.08 -22.26 -0.05
CA PHE A 74 -25.71 -22.45 0.39
C PHE A 74 -24.66 -22.24 -0.73
N VAL A 75 -24.97 -22.58 -1.98
CA VAL A 75 -24.03 -22.46 -3.11
C VAL A 75 -23.47 -21.03 -3.29
N PRO A 76 -24.29 -19.95 -3.27
CA PRO A 76 -23.76 -18.59 -3.35
C PRO A 76 -22.79 -18.23 -2.22
N THR A 77 -23.01 -18.78 -1.01
CA THR A 77 -22.13 -18.52 0.15
C THR A 77 -20.76 -19.20 0.03
N LEU A 78 -20.64 -20.25 -0.79
CA LEU A 78 -19.36 -20.89 -1.10
C LEU A 78 -18.54 -20.12 -2.14
N LEU A 79 -19.16 -19.28 -2.97
CA LEU A 79 -18.46 -18.59 -4.05
C LEU A 79 -17.34 -17.66 -3.54
N PRO A 80 -17.56 -16.78 -2.53
CA PRO A 80 -16.49 -15.94 -2.01
C PRO A 80 -15.28 -16.71 -1.45
N PRO A 81 -15.41 -17.73 -0.56
CA PRO A 81 -14.26 -18.47 -0.06
C PRO A 81 -13.61 -19.37 -1.11
N LEU A 82 -14.37 -19.91 -2.08
CA LEU A 82 -13.80 -20.64 -3.22
C LEU A 82 -12.98 -19.70 -4.09
N PHE A 83 -13.50 -18.52 -4.40
CA PHE A 83 -12.80 -17.52 -5.20
C PHE A 83 -11.54 -17.02 -4.48
N ALA A 84 -11.63 -16.75 -3.17
CA ALA A 84 -10.49 -16.40 -2.35
C ALA A 84 -9.44 -17.51 -2.32
N SER A 85 -9.85 -18.77 -2.26
CA SER A 85 -8.94 -19.93 -2.29
C SER A 85 -8.29 -20.11 -3.65
N ALA A 86 -9.03 -19.87 -4.74
CA ALA A 86 -8.49 -19.85 -6.09
C ALA A 86 -7.46 -18.73 -6.25
N ILE A 87 -7.75 -17.52 -5.74
CA ILE A 87 -6.79 -16.40 -5.71
C ILE A 87 -5.58 -16.77 -4.84
N ALA A 88 -5.78 -17.35 -3.67
CA ALA A 88 -4.70 -17.71 -2.76
C ALA A 88 -3.74 -18.72 -3.40
N LEU A 89 -4.30 -19.75 -4.03
CA LEU A 89 -3.54 -20.73 -4.79
C LEU A 89 -2.84 -20.09 -5.99
N PHE A 90 -3.52 -19.21 -6.73
CA PHE A 90 -2.96 -18.47 -7.87
C PHE A 90 -1.75 -17.62 -7.44
N VAL A 91 -1.91 -16.82 -6.39
CA VAL A 91 -0.85 -15.95 -5.85
C VAL A 91 0.31 -16.79 -5.33
N THR A 92 0.03 -17.84 -4.55
CA THR A 92 1.07 -18.76 -4.06
C THR A 92 1.84 -19.41 -5.19
N LEU A 93 1.16 -19.89 -6.24
CA LEU A 93 1.82 -20.46 -7.41
C LEU A 93 2.68 -19.41 -8.12
N LEU A 94 2.18 -18.19 -8.29
CA LEU A 94 2.92 -17.11 -8.94
C LEU A 94 4.19 -16.77 -8.16
N VAL A 95 4.05 -16.59 -6.84
CA VAL A 95 5.10 -16.16 -5.92
C VAL A 95 6.14 -17.26 -5.75
N ARG A 96 5.74 -18.50 -5.45
CA ARG A 96 6.66 -19.64 -5.25
C ARG A 96 7.48 -19.96 -6.51
N ASN A 97 6.90 -19.77 -7.70
CA ASN A 97 7.59 -20.02 -8.97
C ASN A 97 8.28 -18.77 -9.55
N ALA A 98 8.20 -17.61 -8.88
CA ALA A 98 8.88 -16.40 -9.34
C ALA A 98 10.41 -16.50 -9.24
N PHE A 99 10.93 -17.38 -8.37
CA PHE A 99 12.36 -17.58 -8.12
C PHE A 99 12.73 -19.07 -8.26
N PRO A 100 12.76 -19.60 -9.50
CA PRO A 100 13.00 -21.02 -9.74
C PRO A 100 14.47 -21.40 -9.50
N ALA A 101 14.73 -22.63 -9.03
CA ALA A 101 16.08 -23.19 -9.11
C ALA A 101 16.44 -23.53 -10.56
N ILE A 102 17.73 -23.46 -10.89
CA ILE A 102 18.21 -23.59 -12.25
C ILE A 102 19.35 -24.60 -12.30
N ARG A 103 19.26 -25.54 -13.23
CA ARG A 103 20.38 -26.43 -13.60
C ARG A 103 20.84 -26.11 -15.00
N THR A 104 22.13 -25.98 -15.19
CA THR A 104 22.72 -25.80 -16.52
C THR A 104 23.55 -27.02 -16.89
N SER A 105 23.38 -27.49 -18.13
CA SER A 105 24.14 -28.59 -18.71
C SER A 105 24.63 -28.22 -20.11
N SER A 106 25.39 -29.11 -20.74
CA SER A 106 25.82 -28.96 -22.14
C SER A 106 24.64 -28.95 -23.13
N VAL A 107 23.51 -29.55 -22.77
CA VAL A 107 22.33 -29.68 -23.65
C VAL A 107 21.39 -28.49 -23.52
N GLY A 108 21.28 -27.90 -22.31
CA GLY A 108 20.34 -26.82 -22.06
C GLY A 108 20.26 -26.39 -20.59
N ILE A 109 19.15 -25.74 -20.27
CA ILE A 109 18.78 -25.30 -18.93
C ILE A 109 17.57 -26.13 -18.46
N LEU A 110 17.60 -26.62 -17.23
CA LEU A 110 16.40 -27.09 -16.55
C LEU A 110 15.96 -26.01 -15.56
N VAL A 111 14.70 -25.59 -15.67
CA VAL A 111 14.09 -24.60 -14.77
C VAL A 111 13.09 -25.31 -13.87
N GLU A 112 13.22 -25.14 -12.56
CA GLU A 112 12.27 -25.71 -11.62
C GLU A 112 10.92 -24.99 -11.70
N PHE A 113 9.84 -25.73 -11.87
CA PHE A 113 8.47 -25.21 -11.82
C PHE A 113 7.55 -26.22 -11.13
N ALA A 114 6.88 -25.78 -10.07
CA ALA A 114 5.92 -26.58 -9.30
C ALA A 114 6.47 -27.95 -8.85
N GLY A 115 7.77 -28.02 -8.49
CA GLY A 115 8.43 -29.27 -8.06
C GLY A 115 8.87 -30.19 -9.20
N THR A 116 8.74 -29.77 -10.45
CA THR A 116 9.22 -30.49 -11.64
C THR A 116 10.28 -29.68 -12.38
N TRP A 117 11.05 -30.34 -13.25
CA TRP A 117 12.08 -29.68 -14.06
C TRP A 117 11.61 -29.51 -15.50
N LEU A 118 11.54 -28.26 -15.97
CA LEU A 118 11.20 -27.92 -17.34
C LEU A 118 12.47 -27.83 -18.20
N PRO A 119 12.67 -28.71 -19.20
CA PRO A 119 13.83 -28.68 -20.08
C PRO A 119 13.71 -27.61 -21.16
N LEU A 120 14.65 -26.68 -21.15
CA LEU A 120 14.83 -25.63 -22.14
C LEU A 120 16.15 -25.87 -22.88
N LYS A 121 16.11 -25.95 -24.20
CA LYS A 121 17.33 -26.03 -24.99
C LYS A 121 17.93 -24.63 -25.16
N TRP A 122 19.24 -24.57 -25.39
CA TRP A 122 19.94 -23.31 -25.67
C TRP A 122 19.37 -22.57 -26.90
N GLU A 123 18.95 -23.30 -27.93
CA GLU A 123 18.33 -22.77 -29.15
C GLU A 123 16.95 -22.11 -28.93
N ASP A 124 16.26 -22.47 -27.84
CA ASP A 124 14.92 -21.96 -27.54
C ASP A 124 14.96 -20.59 -26.86
N LEU A 125 16.12 -20.14 -26.39
CA LEU A 125 16.28 -18.87 -25.66
C LEU A 125 16.35 -17.69 -26.65
N ARG A 126 15.59 -16.64 -26.38
CA ARG A 126 15.41 -15.53 -27.34
C ARG A 126 16.05 -14.22 -26.89
N VAL A 127 15.68 -13.76 -25.70
CA VAL A 127 16.07 -12.44 -25.19
C VAL A 127 16.39 -12.57 -23.71
N LEU A 128 17.49 -11.94 -23.30
CA LEU A 128 17.81 -11.68 -21.90
C LEU A 128 17.58 -10.20 -21.64
N ARG A 129 16.59 -9.90 -20.79
CA ARG A 129 16.30 -8.52 -20.39
C ARG A 129 16.76 -8.32 -18.98
N VAL A 130 17.60 -7.31 -18.75
CA VAL A 130 18.21 -7.07 -17.45
C VAL A 130 17.58 -5.83 -16.83
N THR A 131 17.01 -5.98 -15.63
CA THR A 131 16.59 -4.84 -14.80
C THR A 131 17.47 -4.80 -13.55
N PRO A 132 18.23 -3.72 -13.31
CA PRO A 132 19.02 -3.59 -12.08
C PRO A 132 18.12 -3.49 -10.84
N TYR A 133 18.64 -3.99 -9.72
CA TYR A 133 18.13 -4.03 -8.34
C TYR A 133 19.24 -3.37 -7.47
N ALA A 134 18.99 -2.25 -6.82
CA ALA A 134 19.94 -1.44 -6.03
C ALA A 134 21.25 -0.98 -6.74
N GLN A 135 21.38 0.33 -7.05
CA GLN A 135 22.63 1.00 -7.50
C GLN A 135 23.59 0.15 -8.37
N GLY A 136 23.05 -0.60 -9.34
CA GLY A 136 23.83 -1.45 -10.25
C GLY A 136 24.47 -2.72 -9.67
N THR A 137 24.16 -3.12 -8.43
CA THR A 137 24.83 -4.25 -7.74
C THR A 137 24.06 -5.57 -7.79
N LYS A 138 22.74 -5.53 -7.94
CA LYS A 138 21.88 -6.70 -8.05
C LYS A 138 21.01 -6.57 -9.31
N PHE A 139 20.46 -7.66 -9.82
CA PHE A 139 19.74 -7.67 -11.10
C PHE A 139 18.58 -8.67 -11.09
N ILE A 140 17.52 -8.37 -11.83
CA ILE A 140 16.50 -9.33 -12.25
C ILE A 140 16.54 -9.46 -13.76
N VAL A 141 16.82 -10.68 -14.22
CA VAL A 141 16.90 -11.03 -15.62
C VAL A 141 15.64 -11.78 -16.02
N LEU A 142 14.90 -11.28 -17.01
CA LEU A 142 13.85 -12.05 -17.67
C LEU A 142 14.47 -12.80 -18.84
N VAL A 143 14.30 -14.13 -18.85
CA VAL A 143 14.69 -14.99 -19.97
C VAL A 143 13.43 -15.34 -20.76
N GLU A 144 13.34 -14.87 -22.01
CA GLU A 144 12.24 -15.20 -22.91
C GLU A 144 12.56 -16.41 -23.79
N VAL A 145 11.54 -17.24 -24.06
CA VAL A 145 11.69 -18.51 -24.80
C VAL A 145 10.76 -18.54 -26.03
N PHE A 146 11.25 -19.07 -27.15
CA PHE A 146 10.58 -19.08 -28.46
C PHE A 146 9.47 -20.14 -28.60
N HIS A 147 9.37 -21.11 -27.68
CA HIS A 147 8.56 -22.33 -27.87
C HIS A 147 7.66 -22.71 -26.68
N ARG A 148 6.64 -23.54 -26.95
CA ARG A 148 5.59 -24.01 -26.02
C ARG A 148 6.10 -24.85 -24.83
N ARG A 149 7.41 -24.95 -24.59
CA ARG A 149 8.02 -25.76 -23.52
C ARG A 149 7.79 -25.20 -22.12
N LEU A 150 7.69 -23.88 -22.00
CA LEU A 150 7.22 -23.25 -20.76
C LEU A 150 5.70 -23.30 -20.65
N THR A 151 5.16 -23.43 -19.45
CA THR A 151 3.70 -23.45 -19.23
C THR A 151 3.06 -22.08 -19.55
N PRO A 152 1.74 -22.01 -19.81
CA PRO A 152 1.03 -20.74 -20.01
C PRO A 152 1.23 -19.74 -18.86
N TRP A 153 1.50 -20.22 -17.64
CA TRP A 153 1.82 -19.39 -16.46
C TRP A 153 3.01 -18.45 -16.69
N HIS A 154 3.99 -18.88 -17.48
CA HIS A 154 5.17 -18.09 -17.80
C HIS A 154 4.85 -16.85 -18.66
N ARG A 155 3.62 -16.75 -19.19
CA ARG A 155 3.12 -15.52 -19.82
C ARG A 155 2.86 -14.41 -18.82
N ILE A 156 2.45 -14.77 -17.60
CA ILE A 156 2.20 -13.78 -16.55
C ILE A 156 3.51 -13.09 -16.18
N TYR A 157 4.62 -13.83 -16.16
CA TYR A 157 5.93 -13.24 -15.92
C TYR A 157 6.34 -12.25 -17.03
N SER A 158 6.21 -12.62 -18.31
CA SER A 158 6.47 -11.66 -19.40
C SER A 158 5.50 -10.47 -19.39
N ALA A 159 4.22 -10.69 -19.02
CA ALA A 159 3.22 -9.63 -18.88
C ALA A 159 3.55 -8.66 -17.75
N LEU A 160 3.98 -9.16 -16.58
CA LEU A 160 4.49 -8.35 -15.47
C LEU A 160 5.74 -7.57 -15.88
N TYR A 161 6.56 -8.12 -16.78
CA TYR A 161 7.69 -7.39 -17.34
C TYR A 161 7.28 -6.28 -18.34
N GLY A 162 6.00 -6.20 -18.74
CA GLY A 162 5.45 -5.19 -19.64
C GLY A 162 5.47 -5.58 -21.13
N TYR A 163 5.83 -6.83 -21.46
CA TYR A 163 6.07 -7.24 -22.85
C TYR A 163 5.29 -8.51 -23.21
N GLY A 164 3.98 -8.33 -23.41
CA GLY A 164 3.14 -9.19 -24.23
C GLY A 164 2.87 -10.62 -23.73
N SER A 165 2.51 -11.50 -24.68
CA SER A 165 2.04 -12.89 -24.46
C SER A 165 3.15 -13.96 -24.57
N GLN A 166 4.41 -13.52 -24.58
CA GLN A 166 5.57 -14.42 -24.64
C GLN A 166 5.73 -15.15 -23.31
N ARG A 167 6.45 -16.28 -23.31
CA ARG A 167 6.69 -17.07 -22.09
C ARG A 167 8.12 -16.82 -21.63
N GLY A 168 8.30 -16.51 -20.35
CA GLY A 168 9.62 -16.36 -19.75
C GLY A 168 9.64 -16.62 -18.26
N PHE A 169 10.85 -16.68 -17.69
CA PHE A 169 11.09 -16.88 -16.26
C PHE A 169 12.13 -15.88 -15.75
N TYR A 170 12.16 -15.65 -14.44
CA TYR A 170 13.07 -14.70 -13.81
C TYR A 170 14.30 -15.37 -13.21
N ILE A 171 15.43 -14.68 -13.31
CA ILE A 171 16.65 -14.98 -12.57
C ILE A 171 17.02 -13.72 -11.80
N ALA A 172 16.90 -13.76 -10.47
CA ALA A 172 17.36 -12.67 -9.62
C ALA A 172 18.81 -12.93 -9.15
N SER A 173 19.59 -11.88 -8.97
CA SER A 173 21.00 -11.97 -8.60
C SER A 173 21.26 -12.51 -7.19
N GLY A 174 20.20 -12.70 -6.39
CA GLY A 174 20.27 -13.44 -5.13
C GLY A 174 20.43 -14.96 -5.29
N ILE A 175 20.45 -15.47 -6.53
CA ILE A 175 20.73 -16.88 -6.81
C ILE A 175 22.23 -17.17 -6.65
N ASP A 176 22.56 -18.35 -6.13
CA ASP A 176 23.95 -18.78 -5.97
C ASP A 176 24.69 -18.79 -7.32
N ARG A 177 25.91 -18.23 -7.33
CA ARG A 177 26.77 -18.08 -8.51
C ARG A 177 26.05 -17.45 -9.71
N PHE A 178 25.40 -16.31 -9.49
CA PHE A 178 24.68 -15.57 -10.53
C PHE A 178 25.54 -15.20 -11.76
N ASP A 179 26.72 -14.57 -11.58
CA ASP A 179 27.53 -14.17 -12.74
C ASP A 179 28.05 -15.36 -13.56
N PRO A 180 28.55 -16.45 -12.94
CA PRO A 180 28.86 -17.68 -13.66
C PRO A 180 27.67 -18.27 -14.43
N LEU A 181 26.47 -18.23 -13.85
CA LEU A 181 25.25 -18.69 -14.51
C LEU A 181 24.96 -17.86 -15.76
N LEU A 182 24.95 -16.52 -15.64
CA LEU A 182 24.68 -15.64 -16.77
C LEU A 182 25.72 -15.78 -17.89
N LYS A 183 27.01 -15.88 -17.52
CA LYS A 183 28.10 -16.17 -18.48
C LYS A 183 27.91 -17.50 -19.19
N THR A 184 27.45 -18.53 -18.47
CA THR A 184 27.16 -19.84 -19.06
C THR A 184 26.01 -19.72 -20.06
N ILE A 185 24.94 -19.00 -19.71
CA ILE A 185 23.80 -18.81 -20.61
C ILE A 185 24.22 -18.09 -21.90
N LEU A 186 24.94 -16.97 -21.77
CA LEU A 186 25.40 -16.18 -22.91
C LEU A 186 26.35 -16.99 -23.80
N SER A 187 27.40 -17.58 -23.21
CA SER A 187 28.41 -18.32 -23.97
C SER A 187 27.88 -19.58 -24.65
N GLN A 188 26.97 -20.33 -24.00
CA GLN A 188 26.35 -21.51 -24.63
C GLN A 188 25.38 -21.10 -25.72
N SER A 189 24.58 -20.05 -25.51
CA SER A 189 23.66 -19.57 -26.54
C SER A 189 24.37 -19.10 -27.81
N GLU A 190 25.50 -18.38 -27.67
CA GLU A 190 26.33 -17.97 -28.80
C GLU A 190 26.93 -19.17 -29.53
N ARG A 191 27.42 -20.17 -28.79
CA ARG A 191 27.95 -21.40 -29.38
C ARG A 191 26.87 -22.16 -30.15
N THR A 192 25.67 -22.30 -29.59
CA THR A 192 24.55 -22.97 -30.26
C THR A 192 24.08 -22.20 -31.50
N ALA A 193 24.02 -20.87 -31.43
CA ALA A 193 23.68 -20.02 -32.58
C ALA A 193 24.69 -20.13 -33.73
N ARG A 194 25.98 -20.36 -33.42
CA ARG A 194 27.01 -20.63 -34.44
C ARG A 194 26.96 -22.06 -35.00
N ALA A 195 26.47 -23.02 -34.23
CA ALA A 195 26.46 -24.44 -34.60
C ALA A 195 25.19 -24.88 -35.35
N ILE A 196 24.08 -24.15 -35.21
CA ILE A 196 22.78 -24.52 -35.79
C ILE A 196 22.32 -23.43 -36.76
N GLU A 197 22.17 -23.79 -38.03
CA GLU A 197 21.62 -22.89 -39.07
C GLU A 197 20.18 -22.48 -38.71
N GLY A 198 19.95 -21.18 -38.51
CA GLY A 198 18.65 -20.60 -38.16
C GLY A 198 18.43 -20.26 -36.67
N ALA A 199 19.34 -20.66 -35.77
CA ALA A 199 19.29 -20.25 -34.37
C ALA A 199 19.74 -18.79 -34.21
N LYS A 200 18.94 -17.95 -33.53
CA LYS A 200 19.25 -16.53 -33.32
C LYS A 200 20.07 -16.35 -32.05
N VAL A 201 21.13 -15.55 -32.12
CA VAL A 201 21.90 -15.13 -30.93
C VAL A 201 20.96 -14.40 -29.97
N ILE A 202 21.04 -14.74 -28.68
CA ILE A 202 20.30 -14.07 -27.62
C ILE A 202 20.69 -12.59 -27.62
N GLN A 203 19.71 -11.70 -27.80
CA GLN A 203 19.94 -10.26 -27.64
C GLN A 203 19.86 -9.92 -26.15
N THR A 204 20.96 -9.43 -25.58
CA THR A 204 20.92 -8.74 -24.29
C THR A 204 20.32 -7.35 -24.50
N ARG A 205 19.18 -7.11 -23.87
CA ARG A 205 18.54 -5.79 -23.88
C ARG A 205 18.63 -5.21 -22.48
N GLU A 206 19.69 -4.44 -22.26
CA GLU A 206 19.98 -3.82 -20.97
C GLU A 206 19.11 -2.58 -20.69
N TYR A 207 18.49 -2.01 -21.72
CA TYR A 207 17.63 -0.81 -21.63
C TYR A 207 16.12 -1.11 -21.59
N ASP A 208 15.70 -2.35 -21.87
CA ASP A 208 14.28 -2.76 -21.85
C ASP A 208 13.88 -3.15 -20.42
N HIS A 209 13.60 -2.17 -19.58
CA HIS A 209 13.29 -2.42 -18.17
C HIS A 209 11.79 -2.67 -17.93
N SER A 210 11.48 -3.54 -16.97
CA SER A 210 10.09 -3.76 -16.54
C SER A 210 9.55 -2.60 -15.73
N THR A 211 8.34 -2.16 -16.06
CA THR A 211 7.61 -1.13 -15.29
C THR A 211 7.21 -1.62 -13.89
N PHE A 212 6.78 -2.88 -13.77
CA PHE A 212 6.40 -3.50 -12.50
C PHE A 212 7.60 -3.71 -11.58
N PHE A 213 8.69 -4.29 -12.09
CA PHE A 213 9.90 -4.47 -11.28
C PHE A 213 10.57 -3.14 -10.98
N ARG A 214 10.58 -2.17 -11.90
CA ARG A 214 11.01 -0.81 -11.53
C ARG A 214 10.19 -0.28 -10.37
N LEU A 215 8.85 -0.40 -10.38
CA LEU A 215 8.01 0.05 -9.26
C LEU A 215 8.36 -0.64 -7.93
N LEU A 216 8.51 -1.97 -7.94
CA LEU A 216 8.78 -2.77 -6.73
C LEU A 216 10.21 -2.60 -6.20
N LEU A 217 11.18 -2.56 -7.09
CA LEU A 217 12.61 -2.66 -6.78
C LEU A 217 13.29 -1.29 -6.69
N HIS A 218 12.87 -0.37 -7.55
CA HIS A 218 13.39 0.99 -7.63
C HIS A 218 12.23 1.95 -7.82
N PRO A 219 11.33 2.08 -6.82
CA PRO A 219 10.21 2.99 -6.92
C PRO A 219 10.67 4.37 -7.40
N ARG A 220 11.85 4.85 -6.95
CA ARG A 220 12.49 6.09 -7.45
C ARG A 220 12.69 6.14 -8.96
N SER A 221 13.32 5.14 -9.59
CA SER A 221 13.57 5.13 -11.05
C SER A 221 12.31 4.91 -11.86
N PHE A 222 11.30 4.23 -11.32
CA PHE A 222 9.98 4.11 -11.96
C PHE A 222 9.36 5.49 -12.25
N TRP A 223 9.56 6.45 -11.34
CA TRP A 223 9.03 7.80 -11.50
C TRP A 223 9.84 8.66 -12.48
N HIS A 224 11.10 8.34 -12.76
CA HIS A 224 11.91 9.07 -13.75
C HIS A 224 11.74 8.49 -15.16
N ASP A 225 11.45 9.36 -16.13
CA ASP A 225 11.26 8.95 -17.53
C ASP A 225 12.42 9.45 -18.41
N GLU A 226 13.48 8.65 -18.50
CA GLU A 226 14.62 8.95 -19.38
C GLU A 226 14.24 8.93 -20.87
N HIS A 227 13.25 8.12 -21.26
CA HIS A 227 12.87 7.96 -22.66
C HIS A 227 11.95 9.10 -23.16
N GLY A 228 11.17 9.72 -22.28
CA GLY A 228 10.27 10.83 -22.61
C GLY A 228 10.98 12.17 -22.86
N LEU A 229 12.21 12.34 -22.36
CA LEU A 229 12.99 13.57 -22.56
C LEU A 229 13.54 13.71 -23.98
N ASN A 230 13.81 12.58 -24.66
CA ASN A 230 14.37 12.58 -26.02
C ASN A 230 13.32 12.80 -27.13
N THR A 231 12.03 12.68 -26.82
CA THR A 231 10.94 12.77 -27.81
C THR A 231 10.14 14.07 -27.75
N ARG A 232 10.36 14.91 -26.73
CA ARG A 232 9.71 16.21 -26.60
C ARG A 232 10.73 17.33 -26.81
N PRO A 233 10.40 18.35 -27.63
CA PRO A 233 11.29 19.47 -27.85
C PRO A 233 11.60 20.17 -26.52
N PRO A 234 12.85 20.61 -26.30
CA PRO A 234 13.20 21.32 -25.08
C PRO A 234 12.33 22.57 -24.92
N PRO A 235 11.94 22.93 -23.68
CA PRO A 235 11.18 24.13 -23.44
C PRO A 235 11.91 25.36 -23.98
N THR A 236 11.20 26.22 -24.71
CA THR A 236 11.75 27.49 -25.20
C THR A 236 12.13 28.40 -24.03
N THR A 237 13.27 29.09 -24.11
CA THR A 237 13.90 29.87 -23.02
C THR A 237 13.00 30.94 -22.39
N ASN A 238 11.98 31.42 -23.11
CA ASN A 238 11.03 32.45 -22.66
C ASN A 238 9.55 32.01 -22.71
N GLY A 239 9.28 30.76 -23.08
CA GLY A 239 7.91 30.24 -23.20
C GLY A 239 7.44 29.50 -21.95
N PRO A 240 6.15 29.15 -21.88
CA PRO A 240 5.60 28.42 -20.74
C PRO A 240 6.27 27.04 -20.61
N VAL A 241 6.77 26.73 -19.41
CA VAL A 241 7.37 25.43 -19.11
C VAL A 241 6.30 24.53 -18.51
N VAL A 242 5.87 23.51 -19.27
CA VAL A 242 4.91 22.50 -18.80
C VAL A 242 5.67 21.32 -18.19
N ALA A 243 5.51 21.11 -16.89
CA ALA A 243 5.98 19.93 -16.19
C ALA A 243 4.81 19.03 -15.77
N GLY A 244 5.04 17.72 -15.82
CA GLY A 244 4.05 16.75 -15.37
C GLY A 244 4.64 15.36 -15.25
N TYR A 245 3.91 14.49 -14.57
CA TYR A 245 4.30 13.09 -14.43
C TYR A 245 4.21 12.34 -15.74
N ALA A 246 5.07 11.33 -15.88
CA ALA A 246 5.03 10.36 -16.96
C ALA A 246 3.62 9.77 -17.13
N GLU A 247 3.24 9.47 -18.36
CA GLU A 247 1.89 9.00 -18.67
C GLU A 247 1.54 7.71 -17.92
N ARG A 248 2.49 6.77 -17.81
CA ARG A 248 2.35 5.53 -17.02
C ARG A 248 1.94 5.79 -15.56
N VAL A 249 2.55 6.78 -14.91
CA VAL A 249 2.25 7.15 -13.53
C VAL A 249 0.83 7.67 -13.42
N ARG A 250 0.45 8.56 -14.35
CA ARG A 250 -0.91 9.12 -14.43
C ARG A 250 -1.96 8.04 -14.68
N ILE A 251 -1.66 7.06 -15.54
CA ILE A 251 -2.54 5.92 -15.82
C ILE A 251 -2.71 5.05 -14.57
N ILE A 252 -1.63 4.68 -13.90
CA ILE A 252 -1.69 3.82 -12.70
C ILE A 252 -2.45 4.50 -11.58
N VAL A 253 -2.07 5.74 -11.21
CA VAL A 253 -2.77 6.48 -10.15
C VAL A 253 -4.22 6.77 -10.56
N GLY A 254 -4.45 7.11 -11.83
CA GLY A 254 -5.80 7.28 -12.38
C GLY A 254 -6.66 6.02 -12.29
N GLY A 255 -6.09 4.85 -12.58
CA GLY A 255 -6.76 3.55 -12.48
C GLY A 255 -7.10 3.18 -11.05
N VAL A 256 -6.18 3.40 -10.10
CA VAL A 256 -6.44 3.20 -8.67
C VAL A 256 -7.58 4.09 -8.18
N ILE A 257 -7.55 5.38 -8.54
CA ILE A 257 -8.63 6.32 -8.19
C ILE A 257 -9.96 5.90 -8.82
N LEU A 258 -9.95 5.47 -10.09
CA LEU A 258 -11.15 5.00 -10.78
C LEU A 258 -11.74 3.79 -10.06
N LEU A 259 -10.92 2.82 -9.67
CA LEU A 259 -11.35 1.62 -8.96
C LEU A 259 -11.97 1.96 -7.60
N PHE A 260 -11.33 2.81 -6.80
CA PHE A 260 -11.91 3.26 -5.54
C PHE A 260 -13.18 4.11 -5.75
N SER A 261 -13.22 4.95 -6.78
CA SER A 261 -14.41 5.75 -7.10
C SER A 261 -15.59 4.86 -7.52
N ALA A 262 -15.33 3.82 -8.31
CA ALA A 262 -16.34 2.85 -8.71
C ALA A 262 -16.84 2.03 -7.52
N ALA A 263 -15.94 1.61 -6.61
CA ALA A 263 -16.32 0.92 -5.38
C ALA A 263 -17.14 1.83 -4.44
N LEU A 264 -16.75 3.10 -4.29
CA LEU A 264 -17.50 4.10 -3.53
C LEU A 264 -18.89 4.35 -4.12
N LEU A 265 -19.00 4.45 -5.46
CA LEU A 265 -20.29 4.60 -6.13
C LEU A 265 -21.16 3.34 -5.96
N PHE A 266 -20.58 2.15 -6.13
CA PHE A 266 -21.29 0.89 -5.98
C PHE A 266 -21.84 0.73 -4.56
N THR A 267 -21.04 1.03 -3.54
CA THR A 267 -21.45 0.95 -2.13
C THR A 267 -22.50 2.01 -1.78
N TYR A 268 -22.45 3.18 -2.41
CA TYR A 268 -23.50 4.19 -2.28
C TYR A 268 -24.83 3.71 -2.90
N LEU A 269 -24.79 3.12 -4.10
CA LEU A 269 -25.97 2.57 -4.76
C LEU A 269 -26.55 1.37 -4.00
N ASP A 270 -25.72 0.47 -3.48
CA ASP A 270 -26.13 -0.66 -2.63
C ASP A 270 -26.87 -0.19 -1.37
N ALA A 271 -26.41 0.91 -0.73
CA ALA A 271 -27.13 1.49 0.40
C ALA A 271 -28.53 2.01 0.02
N TRP A 272 -28.68 2.61 -1.17
CA TRP A 272 -29.99 2.99 -1.71
C TRP A 272 -30.88 1.80 -2.01
N VAL A 273 -30.33 0.71 -2.56
CA VAL A 273 -31.06 -0.53 -2.81
C VAL A 273 -31.62 -1.09 -1.49
N ARG A 274 -30.79 -1.15 -0.44
CA ARG A 274 -31.21 -1.57 0.91
C ARG A 274 -32.28 -0.67 1.50
N PHE A 275 -32.10 0.65 1.40
CA PHE A 275 -33.07 1.63 1.87
C PHE A 275 -34.45 1.45 1.22
N VAL A 276 -34.49 1.33 -0.11
CA VAL A 276 -35.75 1.16 -0.86
C VAL A 276 -36.40 -0.18 -0.54
N ALA A 277 -35.63 -1.27 -0.42
CA ALA A 277 -36.18 -2.57 -0.03
C ALA A 277 -36.78 -2.59 1.39
N LEU A 278 -36.20 -1.85 2.33
CA LEU A 278 -36.74 -1.75 3.68
C LEU A 278 -38.03 -0.90 3.73
N THR A 279 -38.11 0.16 2.90
CA THR A 279 -39.20 1.14 2.93
C THR A 279 -40.38 0.80 2.01
N ILE A 280 -40.16 0.08 0.91
CA ILE A 280 -41.18 -0.26 -0.09
C ILE A 280 -41.24 -1.79 -0.23
N PRO A 281 -42.18 -2.46 0.46
CA PRO A 281 -42.29 -3.92 0.45
C PRO A 281 -42.47 -4.52 -0.95
N GLU A 282 -43.15 -3.81 -1.84
CA GLU A 282 -43.52 -4.27 -3.19
C GLU A 282 -42.31 -4.51 -4.08
N VAL A 283 -41.19 -3.81 -3.85
CA VAL A 283 -40.00 -3.94 -4.69
C VAL A 283 -39.10 -5.11 -4.28
N ARG A 284 -39.33 -5.74 -3.11
CA ARG A 284 -38.43 -6.77 -2.54
C ARG A 284 -38.27 -8.02 -3.41
N GLN A 285 -39.21 -8.27 -4.32
CA GLN A 285 -39.18 -9.40 -5.25
C GLN A 285 -38.55 -9.05 -6.62
N VAL A 286 -38.16 -7.79 -6.84
CA VAL A 286 -37.62 -7.31 -8.11
C VAL A 286 -36.08 -7.22 -8.02
N ILE A 287 -35.37 -7.47 -9.13
CA ILE A 287 -33.92 -7.23 -9.23
C ILE A 287 -33.65 -5.71 -9.21
N PRO A 288 -32.69 -5.20 -8.43
CA PRO A 288 -31.67 -5.92 -7.63
C PRO A 288 -32.07 -6.21 -6.17
N PHE A 289 -33.24 -5.79 -5.70
CA PHE A 289 -33.67 -5.91 -4.30
C PHE A 289 -33.81 -7.36 -3.83
N GLN A 290 -34.17 -8.29 -4.72
CA GLN A 290 -34.26 -9.71 -4.39
C GLN A 290 -32.93 -10.28 -3.88
N TRP A 291 -31.78 -9.73 -4.29
CA TRP A 291 -30.46 -10.17 -3.82
C TRP A 291 -30.24 -9.89 -2.33
N LEU A 292 -31.01 -8.98 -1.74
CA LEU A 292 -30.96 -8.75 -0.29
C LEU A 292 -31.54 -9.92 0.50
N GLN A 293 -32.38 -10.77 -0.12
CA GLN A 293 -32.89 -11.98 0.52
C GLN A 293 -31.80 -13.05 0.72
N ASP A 294 -30.66 -12.93 0.03
CA ASP A 294 -29.49 -13.78 0.27
C ASP A 294 -28.77 -13.40 1.58
N ASN A 295 -28.99 -12.19 2.09
CA ASN A 295 -28.45 -11.76 3.36
C ASN A 295 -29.39 -12.16 4.51
N ALA A 296 -28.93 -13.06 5.37
CA ALA A 296 -29.73 -13.62 6.47
C ALA A 296 -30.39 -12.56 7.38
N ARG A 297 -29.74 -11.41 7.63
CA ARG A 297 -30.33 -10.33 8.44
C ARG A 297 -31.54 -9.69 7.77
N TYR A 298 -31.43 -9.41 6.47
CA TYR A 298 -32.53 -8.85 5.68
C TYR A 298 -33.60 -9.88 5.40
N ALA A 299 -33.23 -11.13 5.12
CA ALA A 299 -34.16 -12.24 4.92
C ALA A 299 -35.06 -12.45 6.14
N ALA A 300 -34.47 -12.54 7.34
CA ALA A 300 -35.21 -12.69 8.59
C ALA A 300 -36.15 -11.49 8.84
N LEU A 301 -35.67 -10.28 8.58
CA LEU A 301 -36.45 -9.06 8.74
C LEU A 301 -37.61 -8.98 7.73
N PHE A 302 -37.38 -9.33 6.47
CA PHE A 302 -38.43 -9.36 5.45
C PHE A 302 -39.44 -10.49 5.69
N ALA A 303 -39.02 -11.62 6.24
CA ALA A 303 -39.91 -12.70 6.64
C ALA A 303 -40.79 -12.31 7.84
N ALA A 304 -40.25 -11.55 8.80
CA ALA A 304 -41.00 -11.04 9.95
C ALA A 304 -41.99 -9.94 9.56
N TYR A 305 -41.65 -9.11 8.56
CA TYR A 305 -42.43 -7.96 8.13
C TYR A 305 -42.74 -7.99 6.62
N PRO A 306 -43.45 -9.00 6.09
CA PRO A 306 -43.56 -9.24 4.64
C PRO A 306 -44.25 -8.11 3.89
N ASN A 307 -45.31 -7.54 4.47
CA ASN A 307 -46.15 -6.51 3.86
C ASN A 307 -46.02 -5.15 4.55
N GLN A 308 -45.02 -4.97 5.40
CA GLN A 308 -44.84 -3.75 6.19
C GLN A 308 -43.51 -3.09 5.86
N ALA A 309 -43.55 -1.77 5.68
CA ALA A 309 -42.37 -0.93 5.59
C ALA A 309 -41.70 -0.83 6.96
N ILE A 310 -40.37 -0.89 7.00
CA ILE A 310 -39.63 -0.63 8.22
C ILE A 310 -39.63 0.88 8.50
N PRO A 311 -39.93 1.31 9.73
CA PRO A 311 -39.86 2.72 10.10
C PRO A 311 -38.49 3.32 9.77
N PHE A 312 -38.46 4.59 9.37
CA PHE A 312 -37.22 5.28 8.99
C PHE A 312 -36.14 5.23 10.09
N THR A 313 -36.56 5.33 11.36
CA THR A 313 -35.69 5.28 12.54
C THR A 313 -35.36 3.86 13.00
N GLY A 314 -35.84 2.84 12.31
CA GLY A 314 -35.67 1.44 12.69
C GLY A 314 -36.72 0.98 13.71
N LEU A 315 -36.59 -0.28 14.14
CA LEU A 315 -37.45 -0.89 15.14
C LEU A 315 -36.86 -0.65 16.53
N VAL A 316 -37.56 0.11 17.38
CA VAL A 316 -37.07 0.53 18.70
C VAL A 316 -36.67 -0.65 19.59
N GLU A 317 -37.40 -1.76 19.48
CA GLU A 317 -37.16 -2.99 20.24
C GLU A 317 -35.94 -3.77 19.76
N PHE A 318 -35.41 -3.47 18.56
CA PHE A 318 -34.34 -4.21 17.92
C PHE A 318 -33.29 -3.27 17.30
N PRO A 319 -32.49 -2.58 18.13
CA PRO A 319 -31.54 -1.57 17.67
C PRO A 319 -30.39 -2.13 16.79
N ASP A 320 -30.15 -3.44 16.83
CA ASP A 320 -29.12 -4.11 16.03
C ASP A 320 -29.58 -4.44 14.59
N LEU A 321 -30.86 -4.20 14.27
CA LEU A 321 -31.40 -4.43 12.93
C LEU A 321 -31.11 -3.27 11.97
N PRO A 322 -31.04 -3.56 10.65
CA PRO A 322 -30.86 -2.54 9.63
C PRO A 322 -31.89 -1.40 9.75
N THR A 323 -31.38 -0.17 9.76
CA THR A 323 -32.20 1.03 9.94
C THR A 323 -32.18 1.86 8.65
N PRO A 324 -33.34 2.10 7.98
CA PRO A 324 -33.38 2.80 6.70
C PRO A 324 -32.72 4.19 6.73
N GLY A 325 -33.01 5.00 7.74
CA GLY A 325 -32.45 6.34 7.86
C GLY A 325 -30.95 6.34 8.10
N TRP A 326 -30.44 5.36 8.85
CA TRP A 326 -29.01 5.22 9.06
C TRP A 326 -28.28 4.82 7.78
N LEU A 327 -28.83 3.89 6.97
CA LEU A 327 -28.23 3.51 5.69
C LEU A 327 -27.95 4.70 4.79
N LEU A 328 -28.92 5.61 4.66
CA LEU A 328 -28.74 6.84 3.91
C LEU A 328 -27.71 7.76 4.56
N MET A 329 -27.81 7.99 5.87
CA MET A 329 -26.85 8.84 6.60
C MET A 329 -25.41 8.32 6.41
N ALA A 330 -25.19 7.04 6.66
CA ALA A 330 -23.93 6.35 6.48
C ALA A 330 -23.40 6.47 5.04
N ALA A 331 -24.26 6.27 4.03
CA ALA A 331 -23.87 6.41 2.63
C ALA A 331 -23.39 7.83 2.28
N HIS A 332 -24.09 8.86 2.78
CA HIS A 332 -23.69 10.26 2.58
C HIS A 332 -22.43 10.62 3.36
N LEU A 333 -22.26 10.10 4.58
CA LEU A 333 -21.03 10.27 5.36
C LEU A 333 -19.83 9.60 4.68
N ARG A 334 -20.01 8.39 4.12
CA ARG A 334 -18.97 7.72 3.32
C ARG A 334 -18.58 8.56 2.10
N LEU A 335 -19.55 9.12 1.37
CA LEU A 335 -19.26 10.04 0.27
C LEU A 335 -18.54 11.31 0.76
N ALA A 336 -18.98 11.89 1.86
CA ALA A 336 -18.41 13.10 2.43
C ALA A 336 -16.95 12.92 2.89
N VAL A 337 -16.54 11.70 3.26
CA VAL A 337 -15.15 11.37 3.61
C VAL A 337 -14.36 10.87 2.40
N GLY A 338 -14.91 9.90 1.66
CA GLY A 338 -14.23 9.23 0.56
C GLY A 338 -13.97 10.15 -0.63
N LEU A 339 -14.94 10.99 -1.01
CA LEU A 339 -14.79 11.85 -2.19
C LEU A 339 -13.67 12.91 -2.00
N PRO A 340 -13.60 13.67 -0.87
CA PRO A 340 -12.46 14.55 -0.63
C PRO A 340 -11.11 13.84 -0.61
N LEU A 341 -11.03 12.63 -0.03
CA LEU A 341 -9.79 11.85 -0.01
C LEU A 341 -9.37 11.39 -1.42
N LEU A 342 -10.31 10.97 -2.27
CA LEU A 342 -10.03 10.61 -3.66
C LEU A 342 -9.63 11.83 -4.50
N ILE A 343 -10.28 12.97 -4.30
CA ILE A 343 -9.88 14.25 -4.91
C ILE A 343 -8.48 14.66 -4.45
N TRP A 344 -8.17 14.50 -3.17
CA TRP A 344 -6.85 14.74 -2.62
C TRP A 344 -5.80 13.81 -3.23
N LEU A 345 -6.05 12.50 -3.27
CA LEU A 345 -5.15 11.51 -3.87
C LEU A 345 -4.84 11.86 -5.33
N ARG A 346 -5.87 12.29 -6.07
CA ARG A 346 -5.74 12.78 -7.45
C ARG A 346 -4.90 14.06 -7.56
N SER A 347 -4.96 14.93 -6.54
CA SER A 347 -4.19 16.17 -6.48
C SER A 347 -2.70 15.98 -6.25
N LEU A 348 -2.26 14.77 -5.84
CA LEU A 348 -0.84 14.43 -5.67
C LEU A 348 -0.09 14.24 -7.00
N VAL A 349 -0.81 14.17 -8.13
CA VAL A 349 -0.24 14.00 -9.48
C VAL A 349 -0.64 15.17 -10.39
N PRO A 350 -0.30 16.43 -10.05
CA PRO A 350 -0.66 17.59 -10.85
C PRO A 350 0.11 17.63 -12.19
N THR A 351 -0.44 18.33 -13.17
CA THR A 351 0.35 18.93 -14.27
C THR A 351 0.47 20.42 -13.97
N VAL A 352 1.69 20.94 -14.06
CA VAL A 352 1.99 22.33 -13.71
C VAL A 352 2.63 23.00 -14.92
N GLU A 353 2.25 24.25 -15.18
CA GLU A 353 2.79 25.07 -16.24
C GLU A 353 3.19 26.41 -15.65
N SER A 354 4.46 26.79 -15.81
CA SER A 354 4.96 28.08 -15.36
C SER A 354 4.68 29.13 -16.43
N ARG A 355 3.85 30.15 -16.12
CA ARG A 355 3.51 31.27 -17.02
C ARG A 355 4.04 32.59 -16.48
N SER A 356 4.02 33.62 -17.34
CA SER A 356 4.40 34.99 -16.96
C SER A 356 3.49 35.57 -15.87
N GLU A 357 2.18 35.35 -15.98
CA GLU A 357 1.14 35.82 -15.07
C GLU A 357 1.06 35.02 -13.75
N GLY A 358 1.48 33.76 -13.75
CA GLY A 358 1.29 32.87 -12.61
C GLY A 358 1.70 31.42 -12.87
N LEU A 359 1.50 30.59 -11.86
CA LEU A 359 1.61 29.14 -11.97
C LEU A 359 0.25 28.57 -12.41
N ALA A 360 0.17 28.08 -13.64
CA ALA A 360 -1.00 27.37 -14.12
C ALA A 360 -0.94 25.92 -13.62
N VAL A 361 -1.94 25.51 -12.85
CA VAL A 361 -2.05 24.14 -12.36
C VAL A 361 -3.26 23.49 -13.01
N ARG A 362 -3.03 22.33 -13.63
CA ARG A 362 -4.10 21.44 -14.07
C ARG A 362 -4.18 20.26 -13.10
N LEU A 363 -5.21 20.30 -12.28
CA LEU A 363 -5.63 19.19 -11.43
C LEU A 363 -6.42 18.21 -12.27
N ALA A 364 -6.20 16.92 -12.10
CA ALA A 364 -6.68 15.95 -13.08
C ALA A 364 -8.23 15.87 -13.19
N LEU A 365 -9.03 16.41 -12.26
CA LEU A 365 -10.50 16.47 -12.38
C LEU A 365 -10.99 17.61 -13.30
N GLY A 366 -10.18 18.67 -13.47
CA GLY A 366 -10.49 19.81 -14.31
C GLY A 366 -9.80 19.72 -15.66
N ARG A 367 -10.56 19.78 -16.76
CA ARG A 367 -9.98 20.00 -18.11
C ARG A 367 -9.35 21.39 -18.24
N ARG A 368 -9.68 22.32 -17.33
CA ARG A 368 -9.25 23.71 -17.35
C ARG A 368 -8.00 23.91 -16.49
N TRP A 369 -7.07 24.70 -17.03
CA TRP A 369 -5.95 25.24 -16.26
C TRP A 369 -6.48 26.27 -15.27
N ARG A 370 -6.04 26.17 -14.02
CA ARG A 370 -6.27 27.21 -13.02
C ARG A 370 -4.96 27.99 -12.86
N VAL A 371 -4.95 29.24 -13.27
CA VAL A 371 -3.80 30.13 -13.12
C VAL A 371 -3.81 30.69 -11.71
N ILE A 372 -2.70 30.52 -11.01
CA ILE A 372 -2.46 31.05 -9.66
C ILE A 372 -1.47 32.19 -9.82
N PRO A 373 -1.87 33.44 -9.59
CA PRO A 373 -0.96 34.57 -9.66
C PRO A 373 0.26 34.36 -8.76
N TRP A 374 1.44 34.76 -9.21
CA TRP A 374 2.66 34.65 -8.40
C TRP A 374 2.55 35.42 -7.07
N THR A 375 1.71 36.46 -7.03
CA THR A 375 1.40 37.24 -5.81
C THR A 375 0.67 36.45 -4.74
N ASP A 376 -0.01 35.36 -5.11
CA ASP A 376 -0.84 34.55 -4.22
C ASP A 376 -0.07 33.35 -3.63
N VAL A 377 1.17 33.14 -4.10
CA VAL A 377 2.08 32.12 -3.57
C VAL A 377 2.57 32.57 -2.20
N SER A 378 2.22 31.81 -1.17
CA SER A 378 2.56 32.14 0.22
C SER A 378 3.89 31.53 0.65
N ALA A 379 4.22 30.34 0.15
CA ALA A 379 5.47 29.67 0.48
C ALA A 379 5.86 28.66 -0.61
N VAL A 380 7.16 28.56 -0.88
CA VAL A 380 7.80 27.53 -1.67
C VAL A 380 8.85 26.87 -0.81
N LYS A 381 8.58 25.62 -0.46
CA LYS A 381 9.33 24.83 0.49
C LYS A 381 10.01 23.71 -0.27
N ALA A 382 11.33 23.77 -0.38
CA ALA A 382 12.11 22.74 -1.07
C ALA A 382 12.70 21.78 -0.06
N THR A 383 12.51 20.50 -0.31
CA THR A 383 13.08 19.40 0.46
C THR A 383 13.90 18.54 -0.46
N GLU A 384 15.21 18.55 -0.23
CA GLU A 384 16.13 17.64 -0.90
C GLU A 384 15.99 16.25 -0.26
N LEU A 385 15.70 15.26 -1.10
CA LEU A 385 15.75 13.87 -0.69
C LEU A 385 17.15 13.36 -0.99
N SER A 386 17.59 13.39 -2.25
CA SER A 386 18.95 13.02 -2.66
C SER A 386 19.48 14.02 -3.67
N GLU A 387 20.75 13.87 -4.09
CA GLU A 387 21.35 14.68 -5.17
C GLU A 387 20.43 14.76 -6.41
N GLU A 388 19.77 13.66 -6.76
CA GLU A 388 18.86 13.60 -7.92
C GLU A 388 17.36 13.74 -7.58
N SER A 389 16.99 13.78 -6.30
CA SER A 389 15.57 13.79 -5.92
C SER A 389 15.20 14.90 -4.96
N GLN A 390 14.22 15.70 -5.38
CA GLN A 390 13.74 16.86 -4.64
C GLN A 390 12.21 16.84 -4.64
N ILE A 391 11.63 17.22 -3.50
CA ILE A 391 10.21 17.49 -3.36
C ILE A 391 10.06 18.96 -3.04
N VAL A 392 9.18 19.66 -3.76
CA VAL A 392 8.88 21.06 -3.54
C VAL A 392 7.40 21.18 -3.20
N LEU A 393 7.09 21.67 -2.01
CA LEU A 393 5.74 22.07 -1.63
C LEU A 393 5.53 23.54 -1.99
N LEU A 394 4.58 23.80 -2.88
CA LEU A 394 4.13 25.14 -3.23
C LEU A 394 2.78 25.41 -2.57
N GLN A 395 2.74 26.39 -1.68
CA GLN A 395 1.54 26.83 -0.97
C GLN A 395 1.04 28.13 -1.59
N ALA A 396 -0.25 28.18 -1.94
CA ALA A 396 -0.83 29.37 -2.56
C ALA A 396 -2.31 29.52 -2.25
N ARG A 397 -2.75 30.77 -2.07
CA ARG A 397 -4.17 31.11 -1.97
C ARG A 397 -4.82 30.89 -3.34
N GLY A 398 -5.88 30.09 -3.41
CA GLY A 398 -6.51 29.70 -4.68
C GLY A 398 -6.32 28.23 -5.06
N LEU A 399 -5.56 27.45 -4.29
CA LEU A 399 -5.54 26.00 -4.44
C LEU A 399 -6.79 25.33 -3.85
N PRO A 400 -7.18 24.12 -4.32
CA PRO A 400 -8.34 23.40 -3.78
C PRO A 400 -8.19 23.12 -2.29
N GLN A 401 -9.30 23.15 -1.55
CA GLN A 401 -9.27 22.87 -0.10
C GLN A 401 -8.72 21.48 0.23
N ALA A 402 -8.95 20.48 -0.63
CA ALA A 402 -8.39 19.14 -0.48
C ALA A 402 -6.85 19.15 -0.41
N SER A 403 -6.18 20.13 -1.01
CA SER A 403 -4.72 20.23 -1.02
C SER A 403 -4.14 20.75 0.31
N ARG A 404 -4.99 21.14 1.28
CA ARG A 404 -4.55 21.42 2.66
C ARG A 404 -4.02 20.18 3.35
N LEU A 405 -4.55 19.00 3.01
CA LEU A 405 -4.08 17.73 3.57
C LEU A 405 -2.65 17.45 3.13
N THR A 406 -2.26 17.86 1.92
CA THR A 406 -0.88 17.75 1.43
C THR A 406 0.09 18.57 2.28
N SER A 407 -0.23 19.83 2.57
CA SER A 407 0.61 20.67 3.44
C SER A 407 0.64 20.14 4.86
N LEU A 408 -0.51 19.72 5.40
CA LEU A 408 -0.61 19.14 6.73
C LEU A 408 0.31 17.91 6.89
N LEU A 409 0.36 17.04 5.87
CA LEU A 409 1.26 15.88 5.87
C LEU A 409 2.72 16.23 5.60
N TYR A 410 2.99 17.35 4.94
CA TYR A 410 4.34 17.75 4.56
C TYR A 410 5.05 18.50 5.69
N ASP A 411 4.42 19.55 6.24
CA ASP A 411 5.02 20.44 7.25
C ASP A 411 4.07 20.77 8.42
N GLY A 412 2.89 20.13 8.49
CA GLY A 412 1.89 20.40 9.53
C GLY A 412 1.05 21.66 9.32
N THR A 413 1.24 22.41 8.22
CA THR A 413 0.49 23.65 7.97
C THR A 413 -0.87 23.38 7.33
N ARG A 414 -1.86 24.25 7.60
CA ARG A 414 -3.23 24.15 7.04
C ARG A 414 -3.42 24.96 5.76
N SER A 415 -2.38 25.59 5.24
CA SER A 415 -2.41 26.30 3.96
C SER A 415 -2.56 25.29 2.81
N PRO A 416 -3.39 25.56 1.78
CA PRO A 416 -3.53 24.65 0.66
C PRO A 416 -2.23 24.64 -0.16
N GLY A 417 -1.67 23.46 -0.39
CA GLY A 417 -0.40 23.29 -1.08
C GLY A 417 -0.38 22.14 -2.06
N ILE A 418 0.47 22.26 -3.07
CA ILE A 418 0.72 21.22 -4.07
C ILE A 418 2.16 20.75 -3.94
N VAL A 419 2.34 19.45 -4.02
CA VAL A 419 3.66 18.83 -4.09
C VAL A 419 4.06 18.67 -5.55
N ILE A 420 5.21 19.27 -5.89
CA ILE A 420 5.93 19.13 -7.14
C ILE A 420 7.13 18.23 -6.83
N ARG A 421 7.42 17.24 -7.68
CA ARG A 421 8.53 16.29 -7.44
C ARG A 421 9.50 16.33 -8.61
N SER A 422 10.78 16.05 -8.32
CA SER A 422 11.84 15.90 -9.32
C SER A 422 11.55 14.84 -10.38
N THR A 423 10.57 14.00 -10.13
CA THR A 423 10.11 12.95 -11.04
C THR A 423 9.21 13.47 -12.16
N MET A 424 8.81 14.74 -12.13
CA MET A 424 8.13 15.37 -13.25
C MET A 424 9.09 15.60 -14.41
N ILE A 425 8.59 15.38 -15.64
CA ILE A 425 9.29 15.76 -16.86
C ILE A 425 9.46 17.28 -16.85
N TYR A 426 10.66 17.79 -17.15
CA TYR A 426 11.02 19.22 -17.08
C TYR A 426 10.88 19.87 -15.70
N PHE A 427 11.07 19.10 -14.61
CA PHE A 427 11.08 19.64 -13.26
C PHE A 427 12.10 20.77 -13.06
N GLN A 428 13.37 20.56 -13.44
CA GLN A 428 14.44 21.55 -13.23
C GLN A 428 14.16 22.87 -13.96
N PRO A 429 13.84 22.88 -15.27
CA PRO A 429 13.45 24.11 -15.96
C PRO A 429 12.24 24.81 -15.34
N LEU A 430 11.25 24.04 -14.85
CA LEU A 430 10.08 24.62 -14.18
C LEU A 430 10.48 25.28 -12.85
N LEU A 431 11.31 24.61 -12.06
CA LEU A 431 11.78 25.12 -10.78
C LEU A 431 12.61 26.38 -10.97
N GLU A 432 13.60 26.38 -11.88
CA GLU A 432 14.40 27.57 -12.18
C GLU A 432 13.55 28.75 -12.64
N HIS A 433 12.58 28.52 -13.52
CA HIS A 433 11.71 29.59 -14.00
C HIS A 433 10.81 30.11 -12.87
N ALA A 434 10.30 29.24 -12.01
CA ALA A 434 9.50 29.63 -10.85
C ALA A 434 10.33 30.40 -9.80
N LEU A 435 11.52 29.91 -9.45
CA LEU A 435 12.41 30.54 -8.47
C LEU A 435 12.84 31.94 -8.94
N ARG A 436 13.22 32.11 -10.22
CA ARG A 436 13.55 33.42 -10.80
C ARG A 436 12.42 34.44 -10.69
N ARG A 437 11.16 34.00 -10.65
CA ARG A 437 10.00 34.88 -10.49
C ARG A 437 9.71 35.17 -9.03
N ILE A 438 9.86 34.18 -8.17
CA ILE A 438 9.65 34.33 -6.72
C ILE A 438 10.71 35.23 -6.10
N THR A 439 11.98 35.11 -6.50
CA THR A 439 13.06 35.97 -6.00
C THR A 439 12.80 37.44 -6.32
N ARG A 440 12.36 37.76 -7.54
CA ARG A 440 11.94 39.12 -7.92
C ARG A 440 10.78 39.67 -7.08
N LEU A 441 9.90 38.81 -6.56
CA LEU A 441 8.81 39.23 -5.68
C LEU A 441 9.25 39.38 -4.22
N GLN A 442 10.30 38.67 -3.81
CA GLN A 442 10.87 38.76 -2.47
C GLN A 442 11.69 40.04 -2.27
N GLU A 443 12.26 40.59 -3.34
CA GLU A 443 12.91 41.93 -3.36
C GLU A 443 11.95 43.09 -2.99
N LEU A 444 10.64 42.84 -2.93
CA LEU A 444 9.59 43.82 -2.57
C LEU A 444 9.17 43.76 -1.08
N ASP A 445 10.09 43.44 -0.17
CA ASP A 445 9.95 43.53 1.30
C ASP A 445 8.84 42.65 1.93
N ARG A 446 8.65 41.43 1.38
CA ARG A 446 7.72 40.41 1.89
C ARG A 446 8.43 39.33 2.72
N PRO A 447 7.74 38.65 3.66
CA PRO A 447 8.31 37.51 4.39
C PRO A 447 8.88 36.46 3.41
N PRO A 448 9.96 35.73 3.79
CA PRO A 448 10.65 34.84 2.86
C PRO A 448 9.70 33.78 2.32
N ILE A 449 9.38 33.94 1.03
CA ILE A 449 8.51 33.01 0.30
C ILE A 449 9.27 31.70 0.08
N LEU A 450 10.59 31.77 -0.08
CA LEU A 450 11.45 30.64 -0.37
C LEU A 450 12.07 30.11 0.93
N GLN A 451 11.71 28.89 1.30
CA GLN A 451 12.29 28.15 2.43
C GLN A 451 13.08 26.97 1.86
N GLN A 452 14.38 27.15 1.73
CA GLN A 452 15.31 26.05 1.46
C GLN A 452 15.44 25.24 2.77
N GLU A 453 15.39 23.90 2.68
CA GLU A 453 15.39 22.98 3.83
C GLU A 453 14.09 22.94 4.64
N ALA A 454 12.93 22.92 3.99
CA ALA A 454 11.72 22.58 4.71
C ALA A 454 11.78 21.11 5.17
N HIS A 455 11.70 20.86 6.48
CA HIS A 455 11.85 19.51 7.04
C HIS A 455 10.54 18.73 6.91
N SER A 456 10.30 18.09 5.76
CA SER A 456 9.16 17.19 5.63
C SER A 456 9.47 15.82 6.25
N LEU A 457 9.45 15.76 7.59
CA LEU A 457 9.87 14.58 8.38
C LEU A 457 9.19 13.29 7.90
N LEU A 458 7.89 13.36 7.55
CA LEU A 458 7.15 12.22 7.02
C LEU A 458 7.78 11.66 5.73
N PHE A 459 8.05 12.51 4.74
CA PHE A 459 8.59 12.05 3.45
C PHE A 459 10.07 11.68 3.54
N TRP A 460 10.84 12.39 4.36
CA TRP A 460 12.23 12.08 4.66
C TRP A 460 12.37 10.69 5.28
N LEU A 461 11.62 10.41 6.35
CA LEU A 461 11.66 9.10 7.01
C LEU A 461 11.05 7.99 6.14
N ALA A 462 10.03 8.30 5.32
CA ALA A 462 9.44 7.33 4.41
C ALA A 462 10.41 6.90 3.29
N LEU A 463 11.27 7.80 2.82
CA LEU A 463 12.12 7.57 1.63
C LEU A 463 13.59 7.33 1.96
N GLN A 464 14.13 7.88 3.04
CA GLN A 464 15.54 7.84 3.44
C GLN A 464 15.72 7.58 4.94
N ARG A 465 15.02 6.56 5.44
CA ARG A 465 14.98 6.23 6.88
C ARG A 465 16.35 6.22 7.56
N GLU A 466 17.37 5.59 6.97
CA GLU A 466 18.69 5.37 7.60
C GLU A 466 19.45 6.70 7.77
N ASN A 467 19.75 7.39 6.66
CA ASN A 467 20.49 8.65 6.69
C ASN A 467 19.79 9.75 7.52
N ILE A 468 18.46 9.80 7.49
CA ILE A 468 17.70 10.81 8.23
C ILE A 468 17.64 10.48 9.71
N LEU A 469 17.46 9.21 10.08
CA LEU A 469 17.48 8.82 11.50
C LEU A 469 18.86 9.04 12.11
N GLU A 470 19.94 8.77 11.37
CA GLU A 470 21.30 9.10 11.81
C GLU A 470 21.43 10.61 12.08
N LYS A 471 20.99 11.47 11.15
CA LYS A 471 20.99 12.93 11.35
C LYS A 471 20.17 13.38 12.56
N LEU A 472 18.96 12.83 12.73
CA LEU A 472 18.09 13.17 13.86
C LEU A 472 18.68 12.69 15.20
N VAL A 473 19.32 11.52 15.21
CA VAL A 473 20.01 11.00 16.40
C VAL A 473 21.20 11.89 16.75
N LEU A 474 21.99 12.33 15.77
CA LEU A 474 23.10 13.26 15.98
C LEU A 474 22.60 14.61 16.53
N GLU A 475 21.56 15.18 15.92
CA GLU A 475 20.95 16.45 16.38
C GLU A 475 20.43 16.35 17.82
N VAL A 476 19.78 15.24 18.17
CA VAL A 476 19.32 14.98 19.54
C VAL A 476 20.50 14.71 20.49
N ARG A 477 21.60 14.12 20.01
CA ARG A 477 22.81 13.90 20.81
C ARG A 477 23.53 15.21 21.14
N ASP A 478 23.50 16.17 20.23
CA ASP A 478 24.12 17.49 20.41
C ASP A 478 23.41 18.33 21.48
N ASP A 479 22.11 18.10 21.73
CA ASP A 479 21.38 18.75 22.82
C ASP A 479 21.43 17.91 24.12
N PRO A 480 22.17 18.33 25.16
CA PRO A 480 22.27 17.61 26.43
C PRO A 480 20.93 17.57 27.20
N ALA A 481 19.97 18.47 26.91
CA ALA A 481 18.68 18.47 27.57
C ALA A 481 17.83 17.23 27.23
N THR A 482 18.12 16.56 26.11
CA THR A 482 17.39 15.37 25.64
C THR A 482 17.72 14.09 26.42
N LEU A 483 18.81 14.11 27.20
CA LEU A 483 19.20 13.00 28.08
C LEU A 483 18.21 12.80 29.22
N GLN A 484 17.60 13.89 29.71
CA GLN A 484 16.63 13.88 30.80
C GLN A 484 15.20 14.05 30.28
N LEU A 485 14.27 13.43 30.98
CA LEU A 485 12.85 13.54 30.66
C LEU A 485 12.33 14.92 31.09
N ASP A 486 12.31 15.87 30.17
CA ASP A 486 11.74 17.20 30.37
C ASP A 486 10.33 17.33 29.78
N ARG A 487 9.55 18.30 30.27
CA ARG A 487 8.24 18.64 29.72
C ARG A 487 8.33 19.05 28.24
N ARG A 488 9.40 19.75 27.83
CA ARG A 488 9.55 20.19 26.44
C ARG A 488 9.75 19.01 25.48
N SER A 489 10.57 18.02 25.88
CA SER A 489 10.82 16.82 25.08
C SER A 489 9.57 15.93 24.95
N LEU A 490 8.74 15.87 25.99
CA LEU A 490 7.44 15.21 25.90
C LEU A 490 6.47 15.98 24.99
N LEU A 491 6.41 17.30 25.07
CA LEU A 491 5.52 18.09 24.21
C LEU A 491 5.88 17.99 22.72
N SER A 492 7.17 17.92 22.38
CA SER A 492 7.62 17.75 21.00
C SER A 492 7.27 16.38 20.42
N GLY A 493 7.37 15.31 21.22
CA GLY A 493 6.97 13.95 20.84
C GLY A 493 5.45 13.73 20.80
N LEU A 494 4.68 14.51 21.57
CA LEU A 494 3.23 14.33 21.70
C LEU A 494 2.49 14.55 20.37
N GLN A 495 2.74 15.65 19.67
CA GLN A 495 1.99 15.98 18.45
C GLN A 495 2.12 14.91 17.35
N PRO A 496 3.34 14.42 16.99
CA PRO A 496 3.49 13.30 16.07
C PRO A 496 2.72 12.06 16.52
N MET A 497 2.77 11.74 17.82
CA MET A 497 2.10 10.57 18.35
C MET A 497 0.58 10.68 18.26
N LEU A 498 0.02 11.84 18.58
CA LEU A 498 -1.42 12.11 18.44
C LEU A 498 -1.88 11.93 16.99
N MET A 499 -1.07 12.35 16.01
CA MET A 499 -1.37 12.17 14.59
C MET A 499 -1.37 10.70 14.16
N VAL A 500 -0.38 9.92 14.61
CA VAL A 500 -0.29 8.48 14.31
C VAL A 500 -1.44 7.72 14.98
N ALA A 501 -1.75 8.02 16.23
CA ALA A 501 -2.82 7.38 17.01
C ALA A 501 -4.23 7.72 16.51
N LEU A 502 -4.41 8.84 15.80
CA LEU A 502 -5.72 9.24 15.27
C LEU A 502 -6.22 8.30 14.17
N LEU A 503 -5.35 7.77 13.32
CA LEU A 503 -5.79 7.01 12.14
C LEU A 503 -6.48 5.67 12.46
N PRO A 504 -6.00 4.85 13.41
CA PRO A 504 -6.75 3.67 13.85
C PRO A 504 -8.18 4.00 14.32
N VAL A 505 -8.37 5.14 14.97
CA VAL A 505 -9.68 5.62 15.43
C VAL A 505 -10.55 6.00 14.23
N VAL A 506 -9.97 6.68 13.23
CA VAL A 506 -10.67 7.00 11.98
C VAL A 506 -11.03 5.72 11.22
N LEU A 507 -10.22 4.66 11.27
CA LEU A 507 -10.57 3.35 10.69
C LEU A 507 -11.77 2.72 11.41
N ILE A 508 -11.83 2.78 12.75
CA ILE A 508 -12.99 2.32 13.53
C ILE A 508 -14.25 3.09 13.13
N LEU A 509 -14.16 4.42 13.09
CA LEU A 509 -15.27 5.27 12.68
C LEU A 509 -15.70 4.96 11.24
N SER A 510 -14.74 4.80 10.32
CA SER A 510 -15.04 4.50 8.92
C SER A 510 -15.71 3.14 8.77
N TYR A 511 -15.37 2.16 9.61
CA TYR A 511 -16.06 0.88 9.62
C TYR A 511 -17.44 0.94 10.27
N SER A 512 -17.65 1.71 11.34
CA SER A 512 -19.00 1.84 11.89
C SER A 512 -19.95 2.46 10.87
N LEU A 513 -19.45 3.35 10.01
CA LEU A 513 -20.17 3.82 8.84
C LEU A 513 -20.45 2.71 7.81
N LEU A 514 -19.72 1.59 7.81
CA LEU A 514 -20.00 0.41 6.97
C LEU A 514 -21.21 -0.41 7.45
N GLN A 515 -21.63 -0.26 8.70
CA GLN A 515 -22.73 -1.03 9.28
C GLN A 515 -24.11 -0.49 8.88
N ASP A 516 -25.09 -1.39 8.86
CA ASP A 516 -26.48 -1.10 8.49
C ASP A 516 -27.32 -0.53 9.64
N ALA A 517 -26.77 -0.54 10.86
CA ALA A 517 -27.38 -0.02 12.08
C ALA A 517 -26.57 1.17 12.64
N PRO A 518 -27.23 2.14 13.31
CA PRO A 518 -26.54 3.28 13.90
C PRO A 518 -25.49 2.84 14.94
N PRO A 519 -24.39 3.60 15.08
CA PRO A 519 -23.33 3.26 16.00
C PRO A 519 -23.83 3.34 17.44
N HIS A 520 -23.55 2.28 18.21
CA HIS A 520 -23.80 2.25 19.64
C HIS A 520 -22.94 3.29 20.37
N TRP A 521 -23.44 3.83 21.49
CA TRP A 521 -22.68 4.79 22.31
C TRP A 521 -21.34 4.22 22.81
N PHE A 522 -21.25 2.89 22.97
CA PHE A 522 -20.01 2.17 23.25
C PHE A 522 -18.92 2.42 22.21
N LEU A 523 -19.27 2.78 20.96
CA LEU A 523 -18.31 3.14 19.93
C LEU A 523 -17.47 4.35 20.36
N LEU A 524 -18.04 5.35 21.02
CA LEU A 524 -17.29 6.51 21.51
C LEU A 524 -16.26 6.09 22.58
N GLY A 525 -16.67 5.20 23.48
CA GLY A 525 -15.76 4.60 24.47
C GLY A 525 -14.66 3.77 23.81
N ALA A 526 -15.00 2.97 22.80
CA ALA A 526 -14.04 2.19 22.02
C ALA A 526 -13.07 3.10 21.25
N MET A 527 -13.56 4.16 20.60
CA MET A 527 -12.74 5.15 19.90
C MET A 527 -11.78 5.86 20.85
N ALA A 528 -12.25 6.30 22.02
CA ALA A 528 -11.42 6.91 23.04
C ALA A 528 -10.38 5.94 23.59
N GLY A 529 -10.78 4.69 23.88
CA GLY A 529 -9.88 3.63 24.33
C GLY A 529 -8.80 3.29 23.30
N PHE A 530 -9.17 3.19 22.02
CA PHE A 530 -8.22 2.96 20.92
C PHE A 530 -7.27 4.13 20.71
N TRP A 531 -7.79 5.36 20.80
CA TRP A 531 -6.95 6.53 20.71
C TRP A 531 -5.91 6.56 21.84
N LEU A 532 -6.37 6.32 23.08
CA LEU A 532 -5.52 6.26 24.26
C LEU A 532 -4.49 5.14 24.14
N ALA A 533 -4.91 3.94 23.75
CA ALA A 533 -4.00 2.81 23.53
C ALA A 533 -2.99 3.09 22.39
N GLY A 534 -3.42 3.79 21.34
CA GLY A 534 -2.52 4.31 20.31
C GLY A 534 -1.47 5.23 20.92
N VAL A 535 -1.86 6.22 21.72
CA VAL A 535 -0.92 7.15 22.39
C VAL A 535 -0.01 6.43 23.39
N LEU A 536 -0.51 5.42 24.12
CA LEU A 536 0.25 4.66 25.12
C LEU A 536 1.35 3.77 24.53
N GLU A 537 1.29 3.45 23.23
CA GLU A 537 2.38 2.77 22.52
C GLU A 537 3.72 3.49 22.74
N TRP A 538 3.69 4.83 22.70
CA TRP A 538 4.89 5.66 22.79
C TRP A 538 5.63 5.54 24.12
N PRO A 539 5.05 5.91 25.29
CA PRO A 539 5.77 5.82 26.54
C PRO A 539 6.17 4.37 26.84
N LEU A 540 5.33 3.38 26.52
CA LEU A 540 5.62 1.97 26.79
C LEU A 540 6.88 1.51 26.05
N ILE A 541 6.97 1.76 24.75
CA ILE A 541 8.10 1.31 23.94
C ILE A 541 9.39 2.02 24.36
N CYS A 542 9.32 3.33 24.62
CA CYS A 542 10.48 4.10 25.08
C CYS A 542 10.99 3.62 26.45
N PHE A 543 10.09 3.32 27.39
CA PHE A 543 10.49 2.78 28.70
C PHE A 543 11.13 1.40 28.58
N VAL A 544 10.52 0.49 27.80
CA VAL A 544 11.05 -0.86 27.60
C VAL A 544 12.41 -0.81 26.90
N SER A 545 12.57 0.04 25.87
CA SER A 545 13.85 0.16 25.16
C SER A 545 14.95 0.71 26.07
N MET A 546 14.65 1.74 26.88
CA MET A 546 15.60 2.29 27.84
C MET A 546 16.02 1.27 28.89
N LEU A 547 15.08 0.45 29.41
CA LEU A 547 15.39 -0.61 30.36
C LEU A 547 16.27 -1.71 29.77
N ILE A 548 16.03 -2.09 28.52
CA ILE A 548 16.87 -3.06 27.82
C ILE A 548 18.27 -2.48 27.63
N ASP A 549 18.38 -1.24 27.15
CA ASP A 549 19.66 -0.57 26.92
C ASP A 549 20.51 -0.49 28.20
N GLN A 550 19.90 -0.09 29.32
CA GLN A 550 20.56 -0.06 30.63
C GLN A 550 21.03 -1.44 31.10
N ARG A 551 20.32 -2.51 30.72
CA ARG A 551 20.65 -3.89 31.12
C ARG A 551 21.70 -4.54 30.22
N THR A 552 21.84 -4.10 28.96
CA THR A 552 22.83 -4.61 28.01
C THR A 552 24.16 -3.86 28.06
N GLY A 553 24.32 -2.93 29.00
CA GLY A 553 25.54 -2.14 29.17
C GLY A 553 25.59 -0.86 28.31
N GLY A 554 24.53 -0.61 27.53
CA GLY A 554 24.15 0.73 27.08
C GLY A 554 23.58 1.53 28.25
N GLY A 555 23.06 2.73 28.00
CA GLY A 555 22.50 3.61 29.04
C GLY A 555 23.02 5.04 28.98
N GLN A 556 23.93 5.33 28.05
CA GLN A 556 24.43 6.69 27.78
C GLN A 556 23.39 7.57 27.07
N GLU A 557 22.38 6.97 26.46
CA GLU A 557 21.38 7.68 25.65
C GLU A 557 20.19 8.23 26.46
N GLY A 558 20.04 7.80 27.71
CA GLY A 558 19.00 8.31 28.62
C GLY A 558 17.59 8.26 28.02
N SER A 559 16.89 9.40 28.04
CA SER A 559 15.49 9.52 27.60
C SER A 559 15.29 9.87 26.12
N ARG A 560 16.35 9.91 25.30
CA ARG A 560 16.30 10.37 23.90
C ARG A 560 15.28 9.64 23.03
N ALA A 561 14.98 8.38 23.34
CA ALA A 561 13.94 7.62 22.66
C ALA A 561 12.55 8.27 22.76
N PHE A 562 12.23 9.01 23.84
CA PHE A 562 10.95 9.69 24.00
C PHE A 562 10.73 10.79 22.96
N VAL A 563 11.79 11.45 22.49
CA VAL A 563 11.68 12.49 21.45
C VAL A 563 11.61 11.84 20.06
N LEU A 564 12.49 10.87 19.82
CA LEU A 564 12.71 10.33 18.48
C LEU A 564 11.64 9.32 18.05
N TYR A 565 11.12 8.51 18.98
CA TYR A 565 10.20 7.43 18.63
C TYR A 565 8.93 7.93 17.91
N PRO A 566 8.16 8.91 18.43
CA PRO A 566 6.96 9.40 17.76
C PRO A 566 7.21 9.93 16.35
N VAL A 567 8.29 10.70 16.19
CA VAL A 567 8.69 11.27 14.90
C VAL A 567 9.00 10.15 13.90
N THR A 568 9.73 9.14 14.36
CA THR A 568 10.11 7.96 13.56
C THR A 568 8.89 7.17 13.07
N GLN A 569 7.78 7.18 13.81
CA GLN A 569 6.55 6.47 13.43
C GLN A 569 5.68 7.22 12.40
N LEU A 570 5.95 8.50 12.09
CA LEU A 570 5.14 9.30 11.15
C LEU A 570 4.87 8.63 9.80
N PRO A 571 5.81 7.92 9.14
CA PRO A 571 5.55 7.29 7.84
C PRO A 571 4.40 6.27 7.86
N ARG A 572 4.03 5.72 9.04
CA ARG A 572 2.88 4.81 9.20
C ARG A 572 1.54 5.46 8.83
N ILE A 573 1.48 6.79 8.84
CA ILE A 573 0.30 7.54 8.39
C ILE A 573 -0.08 7.19 6.95
N LEU A 574 0.91 6.96 6.07
CA LEU A 574 0.67 6.68 4.66
C LEU A 574 -0.16 5.41 4.41
N PRO A 575 0.26 4.21 4.89
CA PRO A 575 -0.54 3.01 4.72
C PRO A 575 -1.88 3.10 5.47
N LEU A 576 -1.94 3.70 6.67
CA LEU A 576 -3.21 3.84 7.39
C LEU A 576 -4.20 4.75 6.65
N LEU A 577 -3.74 5.80 5.98
CA LEU A 577 -4.57 6.66 5.14
C LEU A 577 -5.12 5.90 3.92
N VAL A 578 -4.33 5.00 3.32
CA VAL A 578 -4.84 4.06 2.29
C VAL A 578 -5.93 3.18 2.87
N GLY A 579 -5.80 2.73 4.13
CA GLY A 579 -6.85 2.00 4.82
C GLY A 579 -8.15 2.79 4.98
N VAL A 580 -8.07 4.09 5.29
CA VAL A 580 -9.25 4.97 5.39
C VAL A 580 -9.93 5.13 4.02
N ILE A 581 -9.15 5.31 2.95
CA ILE A 581 -9.68 5.36 1.57
C ILE A 581 -10.36 4.04 1.20
N ALA A 582 -9.76 2.91 1.56
CA ALA A 582 -10.31 1.60 1.31
C ALA A 582 -11.62 1.35 2.07
N LEU A 583 -11.69 1.67 3.37
CA LEU A 583 -12.93 1.52 4.16
C LEU A 583 -14.03 2.44 3.66
N SER A 584 -13.73 3.72 3.39
CA SER A 584 -14.74 4.64 2.84
C SER A 584 -15.29 4.17 1.49
N SER A 585 -14.48 3.44 0.71
CA SER A 585 -14.90 2.82 -0.55
C SER A 585 -15.53 1.42 -0.40
N GLY A 586 -15.74 0.93 0.83
CA GLY A 586 -16.31 -0.39 1.13
C GLY A 586 -15.41 -1.59 0.84
N LEU A 587 -14.09 -1.42 0.96
CA LEU A 587 -13.09 -2.47 0.76
C LEU A 587 -12.36 -2.80 2.08
N PRO A 588 -13.02 -3.46 3.05
CA PRO A 588 -12.45 -3.68 4.39
C PRO A 588 -11.20 -4.55 4.38
N LEU A 589 -11.11 -5.55 3.49
CA LEU A 589 -9.92 -6.38 3.36
C LEU A 589 -8.68 -5.56 2.97
N VAL A 590 -8.82 -4.63 2.04
CA VAL A 590 -7.72 -3.75 1.61
C VAL A 590 -7.27 -2.86 2.77
N ALA A 591 -8.19 -2.44 3.64
CA ALA A 591 -7.85 -1.67 4.82
C ALA A 591 -7.08 -2.47 5.87
N VAL A 592 -7.45 -3.73 6.11
CA VAL A 592 -6.69 -4.63 6.99
C VAL A 592 -5.28 -4.87 6.43
N LEU A 593 -5.16 -5.12 5.13
CA LEU A 593 -3.85 -5.26 4.47
C LEU A 593 -3.01 -3.98 4.58
N ALA A 594 -3.63 -2.81 4.47
CA ALA A 594 -2.96 -1.53 4.64
C ALA A 594 -2.49 -1.34 6.10
N TRP A 595 -3.29 -1.74 7.10
CA TRP A 595 -2.85 -1.72 8.49
C TRP A 595 -1.68 -2.69 8.72
N LEU A 596 -1.75 -3.92 8.22
CA LEU A 596 -0.63 -4.87 8.28
C LEU A 596 0.65 -4.30 7.65
N ALA A 597 0.54 -3.59 6.52
CA ALA A 597 1.67 -2.89 5.92
C ALA A 597 2.22 -1.81 6.87
N ALA A 598 1.37 -1.07 7.59
CA ALA A 598 1.79 -0.10 8.61
C ALA A 598 2.54 -0.77 9.78
N ILE A 599 2.13 -1.98 10.19
CA ILE A 599 2.79 -2.77 11.23
C ILE A 599 4.20 -3.19 10.78
N VAL A 600 4.32 -3.75 9.57
CA VAL A 600 5.60 -4.13 8.98
C VAL A 600 6.50 -2.90 8.83
N TRP A 601 5.93 -1.76 8.44
CA TRP A 601 6.70 -0.52 8.33
C TRP A 601 7.20 -0.04 9.71
N SER A 602 6.37 -0.14 10.75
CA SER A 602 6.74 0.20 12.13
C SER A 602 7.92 -0.61 12.64
N TYR A 603 7.97 -1.91 12.31
CA TYR A 603 9.12 -2.77 12.61
C TYR A 603 10.42 -2.18 12.07
N PHE A 604 10.45 -1.86 10.76
CA PHE A 604 11.66 -1.36 10.11
C PHE A 604 12.07 0.04 10.59
N LEU A 605 11.11 0.92 10.88
CA LEU A 605 11.39 2.26 11.40
C LEU A 605 12.02 2.18 12.79
N THR A 606 11.46 1.33 13.64
CA THR A 606 11.90 1.18 15.03
C THR A 606 13.23 0.42 15.12
N SER A 607 13.44 -0.59 14.27
CA SER A 607 14.70 -1.32 14.20
C SER A 607 15.86 -0.39 13.83
N VAL A 608 15.66 0.44 12.80
CA VAL A 608 16.70 1.40 12.36
C VAL A 608 16.90 2.48 13.42
N LEU A 609 15.84 2.97 14.07
CA LEU A 609 15.98 3.93 15.18
C LEU A 609 16.89 3.39 16.28
N PHE A 610 16.65 2.17 16.75
CA PHE A 610 17.42 1.60 17.86
C PHE A 610 18.81 1.14 17.45
N GLU A 611 19.00 0.73 16.19
CA GLU A 611 20.34 0.54 15.63
C GLU A 611 21.16 1.84 15.65
N GLN A 612 20.56 2.98 15.29
CA GLN A 612 21.27 4.27 15.28
C GLN A 612 21.43 4.89 16.68
N LEU A 613 20.38 4.83 17.50
CA LEU A 613 20.35 5.43 18.82
C LEU A 613 21.19 4.63 19.83
N TYR A 614 20.97 3.31 19.91
CA TYR A 614 21.60 2.48 20.95
C TYR A 614 22.75 1.60 20.42
N ALA A 615 23.06 1.67 19.12
CA ALA A 615 24.05 0.78 18.49
C ALA A 615 23.73 -0.72 18.65
N TRP A 616 22.47 -1.07 18.90
CA TRP A 616 22.02 -2.45 19.02
C TRP A 616 22.34 -3.25 17.76
N ARG A 617 22.64 -4.55 17.90
CA ARG A 617 22.91 -5.45 16.77
C ARG A 617 22.22 -6.79 16.96
N GLY A 618 21.90 -7.47 15.85
CA GLY A 618 21.36 -8.83 15.86
C GLY A 618 20.03 -8.95 16.62
N ALA A 619 20.01 -9.73 17.69
CA ALA A 619 18.79 -10.07 18.44
C ALA A 619 18.14 -8.84 19.11
N GLU A 620 18.94 -7.90 19.61
CA GLU A 620 18.44 -6.69 20.27
C GLU A 620 17.65 -5.80 19.31
N VAL A 621 18.15 -5.60 18.09
CA VAL A 621 17.46 -4.86 17.02
C VAL A 621 16.16 -5.56 16.62
N ILE A 622 16.18 -6.88 16.52
CA ILE A 622 14.99 -7.68 16.21
C ILE A 622 13.94 -7.50 17.31
N LEU A 623 14.32 -7.62 18.59
CA LEU A 623 13.43 -7.42 19.72
C LEU A 623 12.89 -5.98 19.75
N GLY A 624 13.76 -4.99 19.54
CA GLY A 624 13.43 -3.58 19.38
C GLY A 624 12.35 -3.32 18.35
N GLY A 625 12.52 -3.85 17.14
CA GLY A 625 11.54 -3.74 16.07
C GLY A 625 10.23 -4.48 16.35
N LEU A 626 10.26 -5.58 17.11
CA LEU A 626 9.06 -6.37 17.42
C LEU A 626 8.14 -5.72 18.47
N MET A 627 8.66 -4.81 19.32
CA MET A 627 7.84 -4.13 20.34
C MET A 627 6.60 -3.43 19.77
N PRO A 628 6.72 -2.51 18.78
CA PRO A 628 5.54 -1.89 18.18
C PRO A 628 4.69 -2.88 17.38
N VAL A 629 5.28 -3.95 16.83
CA VAL A 629 4.53 -4.98 16.11
C VAL A 629 3.56 -5.67 17.03
N LEU A 630 4.01 -6.10 18.22
CA LEU A 630 3.16 -6.77 19.21
C LEU A 630 2.03 -5.85 19.66
N TRP A 631 2.35 -4.58 19.97
CA TRP A 631 1.34 -3.59 20.37
C TRP A 631 0.29 -3.36 19.28
N GLN A 632 0.74 -3.16 18.04
CA GLN A 632 -0.16 -2.90 16.92
C GLN A 632 -0.98 -4.12 16.51
N LEU A 633 -0.43 -5.33 16.64
CA LEU A 633 -1.21 -6.56 16.46
C LEU A 633 -2.29 -6.69 17.53
N LEU A 634 -2.00 -6.36 18.79
CA LEU A 634 -3.02 -6.35 19.85
C LEU A 634 -4.13 -5.34 19.54
N MET A 635 -3.77 -4.13 19.12
CA MET A 635 -4.73 -3.12 18.67
C MET A 635 -5.57 -3.61 17.49
N MET A 636 -4.94 -4.20 16.47
CA MET A 636 -5.66 -4.76 15.31
C MET A 636 -6.58 -5.92 15.71
N VAL A 637 -6.19 -6.78 16.64
CA VAL A 637 -7.06 -7.84 17.18
C VAL A 637 -8.25 -7.23 17.91
N GLY A 638 -8.03 -6.24 18.78
CA GLY A 638 -9.11 -5.51 19.44
C GLY A 638 -10.06 -4.86 18.44
N TYR A 639 -9.52 -4.29 17.36
CA TYR A 639 -10.30 -3.74 16.25
C TYR A 639 -11.17 -4.84 15.65
N LEU A 640 -10.59 -5.95 15.21
CA LEU A 640 -11.33 -7.07 14.62
C LEU A 640 -12.39 -7.68 15.55
N VAL A 641 -12.19 -7.61 16.87
CA VAL A 641 -13.19 -8.04 17.87
C VAL A 641 -14.37 -7.07 17.93
N ILE A 642 -14.11 -5.76 17.96
CA ILE A 642 -15.16 -4.72 17.94
C ILE A 642 -15.97 -4.76 16.63
N MET A 643 -15.33 -5.22 15.56
CA MET A 643 -15.93 -5.27 14.22
C MET A 643 -16.92 -6.41 14.05
N ARG A 644 -16.95 -7.36 14.97
CA ARG A 644 -17.89 -8.50 15.00
C ARG A 644 -19.12 -8.14 15.82
#